data_AF-A0A0H5Q6K2-F1
#
_entry.id   AF-A0A0H5Q6K2-F1
#
_cell.length_a   1.000
_cell.length_b   1.000
_cell.length_c   1.000
_cell.angle_alpha   90.00
_cell.angle_beta   90.00
_cell.angle_gamma   90.00
#
_symmetry.space_group_name_H-M   'P 1'
#
loop_
_entity.id
_entity.type
_entity.pdbx_description
1 polymer ?
#
loop_
_entity_poly.entity_id
_entity_poly.type
_entity_poly.pdbx_seq_one_letter_code
_entity_poly.pdbx_strand_id
1 'polypeptide(L)'
;MSPKQAGPILNIDDFIARWSASGGSERANFQQFAIELTQLLGVPAPKPATADAQNDDYRFERPVTFIHTGTQSRGFIDLYRRGSFVMEAKQGTGAAPDESQLDLLAGAPVVQRQGHGLRGSRRWDDTMLRARNQADGYARAVAREDGWPPFLLVVDVGHVIEVYADFSGQGQGYTQFPDGNRYRIALDDLRNEATRARLQAIWTDPHSLDPTRVSAQVTRQVAEHLAELGRSFEAQGHAPEAVARFLMRALFTMFAEDVQLIPEGAFSKLLKDRRGHPEHAAPMLESLWQTMNTGGFSPALSCDLKRFNGGLFREATALPLSAMQLGLLIQAASHNWREVEPAIFGTLLERALDTRQRHKLGAHYTPRAYVERLVNPTVIEPLRAEWRDIQAAAVTLAGQDKLDEARRTVRDFHQRLCGVRVLDPACGSGNFLYVALELMKRLEGEVIALLRELGEDQGALALAGHTVDPHQFLGIEVNPWAAAVAELVLWIGYLQWHFRTHGTASPAEPVLRDFRNIENRDAVLAWDGTRPRLDETGRPVTRWDGLSTVRHPVTGEQVPDPAARVQVLDYLKPRPAQWPQADFIVGNPPFIGASRMREALGDGYAEALRAAYPKMPESADFVMFWWEKAALATRAGKTRRFGFITTNSLRQTFNRQVLEPHLADPKKPLSLTFAIPDHPWVDAGEGAAVRIAMTVAAPGSLPGRLFTVTGERRGEREAEGRDVTLSGQVGKIHANLRIGADVASAKTLRANEGLAYRGMQLIGSGFIVTPTEARALGLGTVPGLETHIRAYRNGRDLTASPRGVMVIDLFGLSEGEVRTRFPTVYQHVLDKVKPERDQNNRDSYKRNWWVHGEPRRDLRPALEGLPRYIATVETAKHRFFQFLDAATLPDNMLIAIGLDDATALAVLSSRFHVVWALAAGGRLGYGNDPRYNKSRCFDPFPFPDATEAQKARLRALGEELDAHRKAQAAARPKLTLTAVYNVLEKLRAGERIEGRDKETYDAGLVGILKGIHDRIDAEVAEAYGWPADLDDEAILTRLVDLNRARAAEEAQGLVRWLCPDYQNPAGRAAVAKGRQVELDVGAIEGGSDKAPWPKALPEQIAAVRAALSEMGEATPEQVARQFKRARATSVKPLLESLSALGQARLVEGGRFAA
;
A
#
# COMPACT_ATOMS: atom_id res chain seq x y z
N MET A 1 -0.38 36.99 -30.64
CA MET A 1 0.87 36.49 -31.25
C MET A 1 0.49 35.68 -32.48
N SER A 2 0.91 36.10 -33.66
CA SER A 2 0.63 35.44 -34.94
C SER A 2 1.12 33.98 -34.95
N PRO A 3 0.41 33.04 -35.59
CA PRO A 3 0.89 31.68 -35.75
C PRO A 3 2.11 31.70 -36.67
N LYS A 4 3.28 31.33 -36.13
CA LYS A 4 4.51 31.15 -36.91
C LYS A 4 4.32 29.97 -37.86
N GLN A 5 4.62 30.24 -39.13
CA GLN A 5 4.82 29.34 -40.27
C GLN A 5 4.96 27.85 -39.91
N ALA A 6 3.92 27.06 -40.22
CA ALA A 6 4.07 25.63 -40.47
C ALA A 6 4.81 25.46 -41.81
N GLY A 7 5.95 24.77 -41.80
CA GLY A 7 6.65 24.38 -43.03
C GLY A 7 5.78 23.46 -43.92
N PRO A 8 6.17 23.24 -45.18
CA PRO A 8 5.40 22.42 -46.11
C PRO A 8 5.25 21.00 -45.54
N ILE A 9 4.01 20.56 -45.37
CA ILE A 9 3.69 19.18 -44.97
C ILE A 9 4.22 18.28 -46.09
N LEU A 10 5.18 17.41 -45.75
CA LEU A 10 5.72 16.42 -46.68
C LEU A 10 4.56 15.56 -47.22
N ASN A 11 4.53 15.34 -48.53
CA ASN A 11 3.55 14.45 -49.14
C ASN A 11 3.81 12.99 -48.68
N ILE A 12 2.77 12.32 -48.21
CA ILE A 12 2.84 10.95 -47.65
C ILE A 12 3.42 9.97 -48.67
N ASP A 13 2.98 10.04 -49.92
CA ASP A 13 3.44 9.11 -50.95
C ASP A 13 4.91 9.33 -51.31
N ASP A 14 5.39 10.58 -51.28
CA ASP A 14 6.80 10.91 -51.50
C ASP A 14 7.68 10.41 -50.36
N PHE A 15 7.20 10.51 -49.11
CA PHE A 15 7.88 9.95 -47.93
C PHE A 15 8.00 8.43 -48.02
N ILE A 16 6.89 7.73 -48.32
CA ILE A 16 6.86 6.27 -48.43
C ILE A 16 7.76 5.80 -49.57
N ALA A 17 7.70 6.43 -50.74
CA ALA A 17 8.53 6.07 -51.89
C ALA A 17 10.03 6.23 -51.61
N ARG A 18 10.42 7.32 -50.95
CA ARG A 18 11.82 7.58 -50.57
C ARG A 18 12.36 6.54 -49.61
N TRP A 19 11.64 6.30 -48.51
CA TRP A 19 12.16 5.48 -47.42
C TRP A 19 12.00 3.98 -47.66
N SER A 20 10.98 3.55 -48.40
CA SER A 20 10.86 2.15 -48.84
C SER A 20 12.05 1.68 -49.70
N ALA A 21 12.69 2.61 -50.44
CA ALA A 21 13.88 2.34 -51.25
C ALA A 21 15.21 2.43 -50.49
N SER A 22 15.19 2.79 -49.20
CA SER A 22 16.41 3.00 -48.40
C SER A 22 17.06 1.68 -47.95
N GLY A 23 18.39 1.58 -48.05
CA GLY A 23 19.16 0.40 -47.62
C GLY A 23 20.63 0.69 -47.32
N GLY A 24 21.26 -0.16 -46.50
CA GLY A 24 22.72 -0.30 -46.43
C GLY A 24 23.52 0.66 -45.54
N SER A 25 22.91 1.52 -44.72
CA SER A 25 23.62 2.27 -43.64
C SER A 25 22.67 2.90 -42.60
N GLU A 26 22.43 2.20 -41.48
CA GLU A 26 21.52 2.63 -40.39
C GLU A 26 21.85 4.04 -39.87
N ARG A 27 23.12 4.25 -39.48
CA ARG A 27 23.61 5.51 -38.89
C ARG A 27 23.47 6.73 -39.81
N ALA A 28 23.51 6.54 -41.12
CA ALA A 28 23.38 7.65 -42.07
C ALA A 28 21.92 8.04 -42.35
N ASN A 29 21.00 7.08 -42.20
CA ASN A 29 19.62 7.21 -42.66
C ASN A 29 18.63 7.59 -41.55
N PHE A 30 18.86 7.13 -40.32
CA PHE A 30 17.88 7.27 -39.25
C PHE A 30 17.54 8.72 -38.89
N GLN A 31 18.54 9.59 -38.70
CA GLN A 31 18.29 10.97 -38.27
C GLN A 31 17.44 11.74 -39.30
N GLN A 32 17.71 11.53 -40.59
CA GLN A 32 16.94 12.13 -41.66
C GLN A 32 15.52 11.54 -41.75
N PHE A 33 15.38 10.22 -41.59
CA PHE A 33 14.07 9.57 -41.52
C PHE A 33 13.21 10.13 -40.38
N ALA A 34 13.77 10.23 -39.18
CA ALA A 34 13.07 10.73 -38.01
C ALA A 34 12.66 12.21 -38.16
N ILE A 35 13.51 13.06 -38.74
CA ILE A 35 13.19 14.47 -39.03
C ILE A 35 12.03 14.55 -40.04
N GLU A 36 12.10 13.82 -41.15
CA GLU A 36 11.03 13.83 -42.16
C GLU A 36 9.72 13.24 -41.60
N LEU A 37 9.80 12.24 -40.72
CA LEU A 37 8.64 11.72 -39.99
C LEU A 37 8.02 12.79 -39.08
N THR A 38 8.82 13.61 -38.37
CA THR A 38 8.26 14.73 -37.58
C THR A 38 7.54 15.77 -38.44
N GLN A 39 8.06 16.04 -39.64
CA GLN A 39 7.44 16.95 -40.60
C GLN A 39 6.13 16.37 -41.14
N LEU A 40 6.10 15.07 -41.44
CA LEU A 40 4.90 14.34 -41.87
C LEU A 40 3.79 14.37 -40.80
N LEU A 41 4.17 14.20 -39.52
CA LEU A 41 3.25 14.19 -38.39
C LEU A 41 2.87 15.60 -37.89
N GLY A 42 3.51 16.66 -38.40
CA GLY A 42 3.29 18.03 -37.94
C GLY A 42 3.70 18.27 -36.48
N VAL A 43 4.72 17.56 -35.99
CA VAL A 43 5.23 17.68 -34.62
C VAL A 43 6.59 18.38 -34.59
N PRO A 44 7.03 18.96 -33.44
CA PRO A 44 8.33 19.62 -33.36
C PRO A 44 9.48 18.68 -33.71
N ALA A 45 10.50 19.19 -34.42
CA ALA A 45 11.72 18.46 -34.72
C ALA A 45 12.66 18.37 -33.48
N PRO A 46 13.52 17.34 -33.38
CA PRO A 46 14.50 17.21 -32.30
C PRO A 46 15.49 18.40 -32.25
N LYS A 47 15.91 18.79 -31.05
CA LYS A 47 16.83 19.93 -30.85
C LYS A 47 18.31 19.51 -30.99
N PRO A 48 19.21 20.43 -31.36
CA PRO A 48 20.64 20.15 -31.41
C PRO A 48 21.24 20.02 -30.00
N ALA A 49 22.33 19.26 -29.90
CA ALA A 49 23.13 19.12 -28.69
C ALA A 49 23.73 20.47 -28.25
N THR A 50 23.69 20.78 -26.95
CA THR A 50 24.36 21.96 -26.37
C THR A 50 25.38 21.53 -25.32
N ALA A 51 26.39 22.36 -25.07
CA ALA A 51 27.48 22.06 -24.14
C ALA A 51 27.02 22.00 -22.65
N ASP A 52 25.85 22.55 -22.34
CA ASP A 52 25.27 22.69 -21.00
C ASP A 52 24.06 21.77 -20.76
N ALA A 53 23.83 20.79 -21.64
CA ALA A 53 22.75 19.79 -21.54
C ALA A 53 21.32 20.37 -21.53
N GLN A 54 21.11 21.65 -21.89
CA GLN A 54 19.79 22.29 -21.90
C GLN A 54 18.73 21.57 -22.77
N ASN A 55 19.16 20.87 -23.81
CA ASN A 55 18.28 20.20 -24.78
C ASN A 55 18.18 18.68 -24.59
N ASP A 56 18.62 18.15 -23.44
CA ASP A 56 18.51 16.72 -23.18
C ASP A 56 17.04 16.27 -23.05
N ASP A 57 16.09 17.20 -22.90
CA ASP A 57 14.66 16.95 -22.93
C ASP A 57 14.14 16.41 -24.28
N TYR A 58 14.74 16.78 -25.42
CA TYR A 58 14.35 16.27 -26.73
C TYR A 58 15.47 16.40 -27.79
N ARG A 59 16.23 15.33 -28.02
CA ARG A 59 17.40 15.33 -28.93
C ARG A 59 17.78 13.93 -29.44
N PHE A 60 18.59 13.92 -30.50
CA PHE A 60 19.34 12.74 -30.93
C PHE A 60 20.54 12.48 -30.02
N GLU A 61 20.99 11.22 -29.98
CA GLU A 61 22.21 10.77 -29.30
C GLU A 61 22.25 11.27 -27.85
N ARG A 62 21.15 11.09 -27.10
CA ARG A 62 21.09 11.52 -25.69
C ARG A 62 22.04 10.64 -24.86
N PRO A 63 23.02 11.21 -24.16
CA PRO A 63 23.91 10.43 -23.30
C PRO A 63 23.14 9.87 -22.10
N VAL A 64 23.39 8.61 -21.77
CA VAL A 64 22.84 7.95 -20.58
C VAL A 64 23.93 7.21 -19.82
N THR A 65 23.80 7.20 -18.50
CA THR A 65 24.73 6.49 -17.60
C THR A 65 24.06 5.27 -17.02
N PHE A 66 24.68 4.12 -17.24
CA PHE A 66 24.28 2.84 -16.72
C PHE A 66 25.02 2.57 -15.40
N ILE A 67 24.31 2.67 -14.27
CA ILE A 67 24.89 2.46 -12.92
C ILE A 67 24.62 1.03 -12.46
N HIS A 68 25.68 0.24 -12.33
CA HIS A 68 25.66 -1.14 -11.84
C HIS A 68 26.42 -1.21 -10.51
N THR A 69 26.31 -2.30 -9.76
CA THR A 69 27.00 -2.50 -8.47
C THR A 69 28.53 -2.37 -8.62
N GLY A 70 29.05 -1.15 -8.45
CA GLY A 70 30.48 -0.83 -8.46
C GLY A 70 31.04 -0.25 -9.76
N THR A 71 30.29 -0.24 -10.87
CA THR A 71 30.78 0.25 -12.19
C THR A 71 29.74 1.14 -12.91
N GLN A 72 30.23 2.11 -13.70
CA GLN A 72 29.42 2.98 -14.55
C GLN A 72 29.84 2.81 -16.01
N SER A 73 28.88 2.67 -16.92
CA SER A 73 29.14 2.71 -18.37
C SER A 73 28.25 3.74 -19.06
N ARG A 74 28.71 4.29 -20.18
CA ARG A 74 27.98 5.29 -20.96
C ARG A 74 27.32 4.64 -22.18
N GLY A 75 26.11 5.06 -22.49
CA GLY A 75 25.42 4.75 -23.76
C GLY A 75 24.77 6.00 -24.35
N PHE A 76 24.19 5.84 -25.53
CA PHE A 76 23.51 6.92 -26.26
C PHE A 76 22.18 6.40 -26.80
N ILE A 77 21.11 7.16 -26.53
CA ILE A 77 19.79 6.87 -27.09
C ILE A 77 19.70 7.52 -28.47
N ASP A 78 19.30 6.76 -29.49
CA ASP A 78 19.20 7.27 -30.87
C ASP A 78 18.33 8.52 -30.94
N LEU A 79 17.09 8.46 -30.44
CA LEU A 79 16.23 9.64 -30.24
C LEU A 79 15.44 9.54 -28.94
N TYR A 80 15.49 10.59 -28.13
CA TYR A 80 14.81 10.64 -26.83
C TYR A 80 13.95 11.89 -26.71
N ARG A 81 12.74 11.74 -26.16
CA ARG A 81 11.89 12.85 -25.71
C ARG A 81 11.35 12.60 -24.30
N ARG A 82 11.66 13.51 -23.37
CA ARG A 82 11.25 13.44 -21.96
C ARG A 82 9.73 13.37 -21.83
N GLY A 83 9.27 12.40 -21.04
CA GLY A 83 7.84 12.17 -20.79
C GLY A 83 7.07 11.61 -21.98
N SER A 84 7.73 11.25 -23.09
CA SER A 84 7.07 10.71 -24.29
C SER A 84 7.61 9.35 -24.68
N PHE A 85 8.85 9.26 -25.15
CA PHE A 85 9.38 8.00 -25.70
C PHE A 85 10.90 7.89 -25.68
N VAL A 86 11.35 6.64 -25.71
CA VAL A 86 12.68 6.22 -26.16
C VAL A 86 12.52 5.61 -27.54
N MET A 87 13.31 6.05 -28.52
CA MET A 87 13.32 5.48 -29.86
C MET A 87 14.68 4.86 -30.16
N GLU A 88 14.67 3.60 -30.60
CA GLU A 88 15.84 2.84 -31.05
C GLU A 88 15.64 2.45 -32.53
N ALA A 89 16.66 2.67 -33.35
CA ALA A 89 16.61 2.41 -34.78
C ALA A 89 17.44 1.19 -35.18
N LYS A 90 17.01 0.50 -36.22
CA LYS A 90 17.75 -0.53 -36.96
C LYS A 90 17.50 -0.36 -38.46
N GLN A 91 18.31 -1.01 -39.30
CA GLN A 91 18.02 -1.10 -40.74
C GLN A 91 18.22 -2.53 -41.26
N GLY A 92 17.12 -3.19 -41.63
CA GLY A 92 17.11 -4.51 -42.26
C GLY A 92 17.49 -4.48 -43.75
N THR A 93 17.84 -5.63 -44.34
CA THR A 93 18.08 -5.74 -45.80
C THR A 93 16.82 -6.24 -46.51
N GLY A 94 16.47 -5.64 -47.65
CA GLY A 94 15.37 -6.11 -48.51
C GLY A 94 15.66 -7.46 -49.19
N ALA A 95 14.63 -8.08 -49.77
CA ALA A 95 14.81 -9.22 -50.65
C ALA A 95 15.60 -8.81 -51.90
N ALA A 96 16.53 -9.65 -52.34
CA ALA A 96 17.26 -9.42 -53.58
C ALA A 96 16.26 -9.29 -54.74
N PRO A 97 16.44 -8.34 -55.67
CA PRO A 97 15.62 -8.28 -56.88
C PRO A 97 15.76 -9.60 -57.66
N ASP A 98 14.66 -10.01 -58.27
CA ASP A 98 14.50 -11.23 -59.04
C ASP A 98 15.66 -11.41 -60.05
N GLU A 99 16.37 -12.54 -60.00
CA GLU A 99 17.56 -12.83 -60.82
C GLU A 99 17.26 -12.81 -62.33
N SER A 100 15.98 -12.82 -62.72
CA SER A 100 15.53 -12.80 -64.11
C SER A 100 15.74 -11.46 -64.86
N GLN A 101 16.08 -10.36 -64.17
CA GLN A 101 16.29 -9.05 -64.80
C GLN A 101 17.75 -8.55 -64.83
N LEU A 102 18.70 -9.30 -64.27
CA LEU A 102 20.11 -8.86 -64.12
C LEU A 102 21.09 -9.40 -65.16
N ASP A 103 20.65 -10.25 -66.09
CA ASP A 103 21.52 -10.91 -67.08
C ASP A 103 21.89 -10.05 -68.31
N LEU A 104 21.61 -8.73 -68.31
CA LEU A 104 21.85 -7.85 -69.46
C LEU A 104 22.84 -6.69 -69.25
N LEU A 105 23.44 -6.53 -68.07
CA LEU A 105 24.44 -5.46 -67.85
C LEU A 105 25.64 -5.98 -67.06
N ALA A 106 26.72 -6.25 -67.79
CA ALA A 106 28.00 -6.66 -67.26
C ALA A 106 28.69 -5.59 -66.39
N GLY A 107 29.37 -6.05 -65.32
CA GLY A 107 30.74 -5.56 -65.06
C GLY A 107 31.01 -4.62 -63.87
N ALA A 108 30.24 -4.61 -62.78
CA ALA A 108 30.65 -3.93 -61.55
C ALA A 108 30.58 -4.86 -60.31
N PRO A 109 31.58 -4.84 -59.41
CA PRO A 109 31.53 -5.61 -58.18
C PRO A 109 30.40 -5.05 -57.29
N VAL A 110 29.34 -5.83 -57.11
CA VAL A 110 28.27 -5.51 -56.17
C VAL A 110 28.85 -5.60 -54.76
N VAL A 111 29.08 -4.45 -54.13
CA VAL A 111 29.40 -4.38 -52.71
C VAL A 111 28.12 -4.76 -51.95
N GLN A 112 27.99 -6.04 -51.55
CA GLN A 112 26.96 -6.44 -50.59
C GLN A 112 27.29 -5.81 -49.24
N ARG A 113 26.66 -4.67 -48.93
CA ARG A 113 26.72 -4.07 -47.60
C ARG A 113 25.81 -4.88 -46.67
N GLN A 114 26.40 -5.51 -45.66
CA GLN A 114 25.70 -6.31 -44.64
C GLN A 114 24.76 -5.41 -43.82
N GLY A 115 23.44 -5.55 -44.00
CA GLY A 115 22.47 -5.07 -43.01
C GLY A 115 22.07 -6.17 -42.03
N HIS A 116 21.18 -5.87 -41.09
CA HIS A 116 20.93 -6.69 -39.90
C HIS A 116 20.06 -7.95 -40.10
N GLY A 117 19.94 -8.45 -41.34
CA GLY A 117 19.16 -9.63 -41.70
C GLY A 117 18.09 -9.32 -42.73
N LEU A 118 17.67 -10.36 -43.47
CA LEU A 118 16.63 -10.26 -44.49
C LEU A 118 15.27 -9.99 -43.84
N ARG A 119 14.56 -8.92 -44.25
CA ARG A 119 13.21 -8.59 -43.76
C ARG A 119 12.27 -9.80 -43.92
N GLY A 120 11.48 -10.09 -42.89
CA GLY A 120 10.60 -11.27 -42.85
C GLY A 120 11.30 -12.60 -42.55
N SER A 121 12.61 -12.62 -42.26
CA SER A 121 13.32 -13.79 -41.77
C SER A 121 13.41 -13.82 -40.24
N ARG A 122 13.58 -15.02 -39.66
CA ARG A 122 13.80 -15.21 -38.22
C ARG A 122 14.95 -14.36 -37.66
N ARG A 123 16.01 -14.16 -38.45
CA ARG A 123 17.17 -13.33 -38.08
C ARG A 123 16.83 -11.84 -37.97
N TRP A 124 15.85 -11.38 -38.73
CA TRP A 124 15.33 -10.01 -38.64
C TRP A 124 14.46 -9.84 -37.39
N ASP A 125 13.57 -10.80 -37.09
CA ASP A 125 12.79 -10.76 -35.84
C ASP A 125 13.69 -10.78 -34.59
N ASP A 126 14.75 -11.59 -34.58
CA ASP A 126 15.76 -11.60 -33.51
C ASP A 126 16.45 -10.23 -33.34
N THR A 127 16.67 -9.51 -34.44
CA THR A 127 17.29 -8.18 -34.43
C THR A 127 16.34 -7.13 -33.84
N MET A 128 15.08 -7.15 -34.24
CA MET A 128 14.05 -6.24 -33.70
C MET A 128 13.85 -6.48 -32.20
N LEU A 129 13.85 -7.75 -31.76
CA LEU A 129 13.77 -8.09 -30.34
C LEU A 129 14.95 -7.56 -29.53
N ARG A 130 16.18 -7.63 -30.06
CA ARG A 130 17.36 -7.04 -29.41
C ARG A 130 17.27 -5.52 -29.32
N ALA A 131 16.80 -4.86 -30.38
CA ALA A 131 16.59 -3.41 -30.39
C ALA A 131 15.54 -2.97 -29.35
N ARG A 132 14.46 -3.74 -29.21
CA ARG A 132 13.49 -3.54 -28.12
C ARG A 132 14.15 -3.66 -26.74
N ASN A 133 14.93 -4.70 -26.50
CA ASN A 133 15.62 -4.89 -25.22
C ASN A 133 16.61 -3.75 -24.92
N GLN A 134 17.24 -3.20 -25.96
CA GLN A 134 18.12 -2.04 -25.85
C GLN A 134 17.33 -0.78 -25.47
N ALA A 135 16.18 -0.53 -26.11
CA ALA A 135 15.27 0.56 -25.76
C ALA A 135 14.76 0.45 -24.31
N ASP A 136 14.45 -0.76 -23.83
CA ASP A 136 14.08 -1.02 -22.43
C ASP A 136 15.23 -0.67 -21.46
N GLY A 137 16.46 -1.08 -21.80
CA GLY A 137 17.65 -0.73 -21.04
C GLY A 137 17.87 0.78 -20.94
N TYR A 138 17.64 1.51 -22.03
CA TYR A 138 17.69 2.97 -22.05
C TYR A 138 16.58 3.62 -21.22
N ALA A 139 15.34 3.13 -21.32
CA ALA A 139 14.24 3.58 -20.48
C ALA A 139 14.56 3.42 -18.99
N ARG A 140 15.19 2.29 -18.61
CA ARG A 140 15.66 2.05 -17.24
C ARG A 140 16.75 3.02 -16.79
N ALA A 141 17.66 3.38 -17.69
CA ALA A 141 18.75 4.31 -17.38
C ALA A 141 18.22 5.72 -17.10
N VAL A 142 17.28 6.21 -17.92
CA VAL A 142 16.69 7.56 -17.74
C VAL A 142 15.65 7.63 -16.62
N ALA A 143 15.07 6.49 -16.21
CA ALA A 143 13.99 6.44 -15.23
C ALA A 143 14.32 7.06 -13.87
N ARG A 144 15.59 7.07 -13.47
CA ARG A 144 16.03 7.67 -12.20
C ARG A 144 15.97 9.20 -12.21
N GLU A 145 16.17 9.81 -13.37
CA GLU A 145 16.24 11.27 -13.53
C GLU A 145 14.91 11.84 -14.01
N ASP A 146 14.33 11.21 -15.04
CA ASP A 146 13.21 11.76 -15.80
C ASP A 146 11.89 10.98 -15.60
N GLY A 147 11.92 9.89 -14.82
CA GLY A 147 10.83 8.93 -14.73
C GLY A 147 10.77 8.00 -15.95
N TRP A 148 9.95 6.95 -15.88
CA TRP A 148 9.81 5.99 -16.97
C TRP A 148 9.07 6.60 -18.18
N PRO A 149 9.61 6.51 -19.40
CA PRO A 149 8.94 7.03 -20.59
C PRO A 149 7.68 6.21 -20.93
N PRO A 150 6.56 6.81 -21.33
CA PRO A 150 5.34 6.05 -21.63
C PRO A 150 5.46 5.10 -22.84
N PHE A 151 6.33 5.39 -23.81
CA PHE A 151 6.49 4.58 -25.02
C PHE A 151 7.94 4.15 -25.30
N LEU A 152 8.09 2.96 -25.90
CA LEU A 152 9.27 2.57 -26.67
C LEU A 152 8.89 2.48 -28.15
N LEU A 153 9.72 3.08 -29.00
CA LEU A 153 9.58 3.04 -30.45
C LEU A 153 10.78 2.30 -31.05
N VAL A 154 10.55 1.14 -31.67
CA VAL A 154 11.61 0.41 -32.36
C VAL A 154 11.38 0.55 -33.86
N VAL A 155 12.34 1.18 -34.55
CA VAL A 155 12.19 1.57 -35.95
C VAL A 155 13.11 0.74 -36.83
N ASP A 156 12.58 -0.02 -37.78
CA ASP A 156 13.35 -0.46 -38.95
C ASP A 156 13.21 0.61 -40.03
N VAL A 157 14.28 1.36 -40.26
CA VAL A 157 14.30 2.50 -41.18
C VAL A 157 13.86 2.04 -42.58
N GLY A 158 12.78 2.65 -43.06
CA GLY A 158 12.23 2.31 -44.37
C GLY A 158 11.33 1.08 -44.40
N HIS A 159 10.87 0.55 -43.25
CA HIS A 159 10.01 -0.63 -43.22
C HIS A 159 8.85 -0.55 -42.21
N VAL A 160 9.17 -0.54 -40.91
CA VAL A 160 8.17 -0.67 -39.85
C VAL A 160 8.56 0.13 -38.61
N ILE A 161 7.55 0.65 -37.91
CA ILE A 161 7.67 1.24 -36.58
C ILE A 161 6.91 0.33 -35.60
N GLU A 162 7.62 -0.31 -34.68
CA GLU A 162 7.00 -1.07 -33.58
C GLU A 162 6.76 -0.16 -32.38
N VAL A 163 5.51 -0.13 -31.91
CA VAL A 163 5.09 0.72 -30.80
C VAL A 163 4.82 -0.13 -29.57
N TYR A 164 5.50 0.19 -28.47
CA TYR A 164 5.25 -0.41 -27.16
C TYR A 164 4.91 0.66 -26.13
N ALA A 165 4.01 0.36 -25.20
CA ALA A 165 3.55 1.32 -24.19
C ALA A 165 3.60 0.73 -22.77
N ASP A 166 3.96 1.58 -21.80
CA ASP A 166 3.81 1.33 -20.35
C ASP A 166 3.31 2.63 -19.68
N PHE A 167 1.99 2.75 -19.54
CA PHE A 167 1.37 3.90 -18.88
C PHE A 167 1.46 3.85 -17.34
N SER A 168 1.93 2.74 -16.75
CA SER A 168 2.03 2.59 -15.29
C SER A 168 3.14 3.46 -14.67
N GLY A 169 4.13 3.86 -15.49
CA GLY A 169 5.31 4.59 -15.03
C GLY A 169 6.22 3.78 -14.11
N GLN A 170 6.09 2.44 -14.09
CA GLN A 170 6.91 1.56 -13.24
C GLN A 170 8.00 0.80 -14.01
N GLY A 171 7.99 0.83 -15.35
CA GLY A 171 9.00 0.19 -16.19
C GLY A 171 9.02 -1.32 -16.09
N GLN A 172 7.87 -1.92 -15.78
CA GLN A 172 7.77 -3.36 -15.53
C GLN A 172 7.08 -4.13 -16.67
N GLY A 173 6.59 -3.45 -17.73
CA GLY A 173 5.95 -4.16 -18.83
C GLY A 173 5.52 -3.30 -20.01
N TYR A 174 6.48 -2.82 -20.82
CA TYR A 174 6.16 -2.30 -22.15
C TYR A 174 5.53 -3.39 -23.02
N THR A 175 4.24 -3.22 -23.34
CA THR A 175 3.46 -4.16 -24.16
C THR A 175 3.21 -3.60 -25.56
N GLN A 176 2.94 -4.48 -26.51
CA GLN A 176 2.58 -4.13 -27.89
C GLN A 176 1.33 -3.23 -27.90
N PHE A 177 1.43 -2.04 -28.50
CA PHE A 177 0.38 -1.02 -28.48
C PHE A 177 -0.06 -0.63 -29.90
N PRO A 178 -1.36 -0.53 -30.20
CA PRO A 178 -2.52 -0.65 -29.30
C PRO A 178 -2.90 -2.09 -28.96
N ASP A 179 -2.43 -3.06 -29.74
CA ASP A 179 -2.63 -4.49 -29.53
C ASP A 179 -1.60 -5.32 -30.33
N GLY A 180 -1.57 -6.63 -30.11
CA GLY A 180 -0.59 -7.52 -30.71
C GLY A 180 -0.69 -7.73 -32.22
N ASN A 181 -1.71 -7.18 -32.89
CA ASN A 181 -1.86 -7.23 -34.35
C ASN A 181 -1.53 -5.88 -35.01
N ARG A 182 -1.70 -4.75 -34.29
CA ARG A 182 -1.55 -3.39 -34.84
C ARG A 182 -0.36 -2.60 -34.28
N TYR A 183 0.51 -3.25 -33.51
CA TYR A 183 1.70 -2.60 -32.94
C TYR A 183 2.83 -2.37 -33.96
N ARG A 184 2.87 -3.17 -35.02
CA ARG A 184 3.77 -3.00 -36.17
C ARG A 184 3.09 -2.09 -37.18
N ILE A 185 3.57 -0.85 -37.30
CA ILE A 185 3.09 0.14 -38.26
C ILE A 185 3.99 0.09 -39.48
N ALA A 186 3.51 -0.50 -40.58
CA ALA A 186 4.21 -0.46 -41.86
C ALA A 186 4.17 0.96 -42.43
N LEU A 187 5.09 1.30 -43.35
CA LEU A 187 5.07 2.61 -44.01
C LEU A 187 3.74 2.90 -44.72
N ASP A 188 3.10 1.88 -45.31
CA ASP A 188 1.80 2.03 -45.97
C ASP A 188 0.66 2.38 -45.00
N ASP A 189 0.76 1.96 -43.73
CA ASP A 189 -0.23 2.28 -42.70
C ASP A 189 -0.25 3.79 -42.37
N LEU A 190 0.80 4.53 -42.72
CA LEU A 190 0.86 5.98 -42.58
C LEU A 190 -0.14 6.70 -43.49
N ARG A 191 -0.75 6.02 -44.48
CA ARG A 191 -1.89 6.58 -45.25
C ARG A 191 -3.15 6.70 -44.41
N ASN A 192 -3.30 5.89 -43.36
CA ASN A 192 -4.43 5.97 -42.44
C ASN A 192 -4.28 7.17 -41.48
N GLU A 193 -5.28 8.04 -41.46
CA GLU A 193 -5.31 9.22 -40.60
C GLU A 193 -5.29 8.87 -39.10
N ALA A 194 -5.96 7.78 -38.70
CA ALA A 194 -5.96 7.33 -37.30
C ALA A 194 -4.56 6.86 -36.85
N THR A 195 -3.78 6.25 -37.74
CA THR A 195 -2.39 5.85 -37.47
C THR A 195 -1.51 7.09 -37.26
N ARG A 196 -1.64 8.11 -38.12
CA ARG A 196 -0.91 9.37 -37.99
C ARG A 196 -1.30 10.13 -36.72
N ALA A 197 -2.59 10.22 -36.41
CA ALA A 197 -3.08 10.87 -35.19
C ALA A 197 -2.53 10.18 -33.93
N ARG A 198 -2.44 8.84 -33.92
CA ARG A 198 -1.82 8.08 -32.83
C ARG A 198 -0.34 8.41 -32.68
N LEU A 199 0.43 8.38 -33.77
CA LEU A 199 1.85 8.75 -33.73
C LEU A 199 2.02 10.21 -33.28
N GLN A 200 1.19 11.14 -33.75
CA GLN A 200 1.21 12.53 -33.32
C GLN A 200 0.94 12.69 -31.81
N ALA A 201 -0.02 11.94 -31.26
CA ALA A 201 -0.32 11.94 -29.83
C ALA A 201 0.84 11.43 -28.98
N ILE A 202 1.58 10.40 -29.43
CA ILE A 202 2.81 9.93 -28.75
C ILE A 202 3.82 11.07 -28.54
N TRP A 203 3.93 11.99 -29.51
CA TRP A 203 4.80 13.16 -29.39
C TRP A 203 4.20 14.28 -28.54
N THR A 204 2.89 14.50 -28.56
CA THR A 204 2.28 15.75 -28.05
C THR A 204 1.58 15.57 -26.71
N ASP A 205 0.78 14.52 -26.55
CA ASP A 205 0.08 14.17 -25.32
C ASP A 205 0.02 12.63 -25.19
N PRO A 206 1.15 11.98 -24.83
CA PRO A 206 1.25 10.53 -24.83
C PRO A 206 0.23 9.89 -23.88
N HIS A 207 -0.14 10.56 -22.79
CA HIS A 207 -1.12 10.06 -21.83
C HIS A 207 -2.58 10.19 -22.31
N SER A 208 -2.86 10.90 -23.41
CA SER A 208 -4.21 10.87 -24.02
C SER A 208 -4.52 9.52 -24.67
N LEU A 209 -3.48 8.74 -24.99
CA LEU A 209 -3.59 7.42 -25.58
C LEU A 209 -3.76 6.31 -24.53
N ASP A 210 -3.74 6.66 -23.25
CA ASP A 210 -3.96 5.72 -22.15
C ASP A 210 -5.41 5.21 -22.20
N PRO A 211 -5.64 3.93 -22.55
CA PRO A 211 -6.98 3.38 -22.64
C PRO A 211 -7.75 3.50 -21.33
N THR A 212 -7.05 3.49 -20.19
CA THR A 212 -7.68 3.57 -18.86
C THR A 212 -8.34 4.94 -18.62
N ARG A 213 -7.79 6.03 -19.18
CA ARG A 213 -8.35 7.39 -19.05
C ARG A 213 -9.62 7.57 -19.87
N VAL A 214 -9.62 7.08 -21.10
CA VAL A 214 -10.82 7.08 -21.98
C VAL A 214 -11.92 6.25 -21.32
N SER A 215 -11.58 5.03 -20.87
CA SER A 215 -12.54 4.17 -20.19
C SER A 215 -13.09 4.78 -18.92
N ALA A 216 -12.26 5.42 -18.10
CA ALA A 216 -12.70 6.12 -16.90
C ALA A 216 -13.69 7.26 -17.22
N GLN A 217 -13.45 8.02 -18.28
CA GLN A 217 -14.34 9.12 -18.69
C GLN A 217 -15.73 8.62 -19.11
N VAL A 218 -15.80 7.61 -19.99
CA VAL A 218 -17.08 7.04 -20.45
C VAL A 218 -17.82 6.38 -19.29
N THR A 219 -17.10 5.59 -18.49
CA THR A 219 -17.61 4.95 -17.26
C THR A 219 -18.29 5.96 -16.34
N ARG A 220 -17.68 7.14 -16.19
CA ARG A 220 -18.20 8.20 -15.33
C ARG A 220 -19.51 8.80 -15.85
N GLN A 221 -19.57 9.14 -17.13
CA GLN A 221 -20.79 9.70 -17.74
C GLN A 221 -21.96 8.73 -17.60
N VAL A 222 -21.71 7.44 -17.86
CA VAL A 222 -22.71 6.39 -17.71
C VAL A 222 -23.16 6.22 -16.25
N ALA A 223 -22.22 6.26 -15.29
CA ALA A 223 -22.52 6.09 -13.87
C ALA A 223 -23.41 7.21 -13.29
N GLU A 224 -23.32 8.44 -13.82
CA GLU A 224 -24.16 9.57 -13.40
C GLU A 224 -25.64 9.32 -13.76
N HIS A 225 -25.93 8.94 -15.01
CA HIS A 225 -27.29 8.63 -15.49
C HIS A 225 -27.93 7.46 -14.72
N LEU A 226 -27.16 6.40 -14.47
CA LEU A 226 -27.64 5.21 -13.78
C LEU A 226 -27.89 5.44 -12.29
N ALA A 227 -27.06 6.26 -11.64
CA ALA A 227 -27.29 6.63 -10.24
C ALA A 227 -28.57 7.45 -10.09
N GLU A 228 -28.86 8.35 -11.04
CA GLU A 228 -30.12 9.08 -11.07
C GLU A 228 -31.33 8.14 -11.28
N LEU A 229 -31.19 7.17 -12.20
CA LEU A 229 -32.20 6.15 -12.45
C LEU A 229 -32.47 5.28 -11.20
N GLY A 230 -31.43 4.84 -10.49
CA GLY A 230 -31.57 4.08 -9.24
C GLY A 230 -32.32 4.85 -8.16
N ARG A 231 -31.91 6.10 -7.89
CA ARG A 231 -32.58 6.98 -6.91
C ARG A 231 -34.05 7.21 -7.24
N SER A 232 -34.40 7.32 -8.53
CA SER A 232 -35.79 7.55 -8.91
C SER A 232 -36.68 6.34 -8.65
N PHE A 233 -36.18 5.11 -8.78
CA PHE A 233 -36.93 3.90 -8.44
C PHE A 233 -37.11 3.75 -6.91
N GLU A 234 -36.09 4.08 -6.13
CA GLU A 234 -36.19 4.04 -4.67
C GLU A 234 -37.18 5.08 -4.14
N ALA A 235 -37.19 6.28 -4.72
CA ALA A 235 -38.19 7.31 -4.42
C ALA A 235 -39.63 6.87 -4.72
N GLN A 236 -39.82 5.88 -5.62
CA GLN A 236 -41.11 5.26 -5.92
C GLN A 236 -41.45 4.09 -4.97
N GLY A 237 -40.59 3.78 -4.00
CA GLY A 237 -40.81 2.73 -3.01
C GLY A 237 -40.40 1.32 -3.45
N HIS A 238 -39.66 1.18 -4.56
CA HIS A 238 -39.14 -0.12 -4.97
C HIS A 238 -38.05 -0.61 -4.00
N ALA A 239 -38.04 -1.90 -3.71
CA ALA A 239 -37.00 -2.51 -2.87
C ALA A 239 -35.63 -2.38 -3.56
N PRO A 240 -34.56 -1.96 -2.85
CA PRO A 240 -33.23 -1.77 -3.43
C PRO A 240 -32.73 -2.98 -4.22
N GLU A 241 -32.98 -4.18 -3.71
CA GLU A 241 -32.60 -5.43 -4.40
C GLU A 241 -33.27 -5.60 -5.77
N ALA A 242 -34.55 -5.24 -5.90
CA ALA A 242 -35.28 -5.32 -7.17
C ALA A 242 -34.77 -4.29 -8.19
N VAL A 243 -34.51 -3.05 -7.73
CA VAL A 243 -33.91 -1.97 -8.54
C VAL A 243 -32.55 -2.41 -9.06
N ALA A 244 -31.73 -2.96 -8.19
CA ALA A 244 -30.38 -3.34 -8.53
C ALA A 244 -30.38 -4.48 -9.56
N ARG A 245 -31.19 -5.54 -9.36
CA ARG A 245 -31.33 -6.65 -10.34
C ARG A 245 -31.79 -6.15 -11.72
N PHE A 246 -32.73 -5.21 -11.76
CA PHE A 246 -33.17 -4.57 -12.99
C PHE A 246 -32.01 -3.84 -13.69
N LEU A 247 -31.27 -3.00 -12.95
CA LEU A 247 -30.12 -2.27 -13.48
C LEU A 247 -29.07 -3.24 -14.04
N MET A 248 -28.68 -4.28 -13.31
CA MET A 248 -27.69 -5.25 -13.81
C MET A 248 -28.07 -5.88 -15.15
N ARG A 249 -29.34 -6.26 -15.34
CA ARG A 249 -29.81 -6.84 -16.60
C ARG A 249 -29.74 -5.83 -17.73
N ALA A 250 -30.24 -4.61 -17.49
CA ALA A 250 -30.18 -3.55 -18.49
C ALA A 250 -28.73 -3.22 -18.90
N LEU A 251 -27.83 -3.13 -17.92
CA LEU A 251 -26.40 -2.86 -18.14
C LEU A 251 -25.73 -3.96 -18.94
N PHE A 252 -25.97 -5.23 -18.58
CA PHE A 252 -25.44 -6.34 -19.36
C PHE A 252 -26.01 -6.38 -20.77
N THR A 253 -27.29 -6.03 -20.97
CA THR A 253 -27.88 -5.98 -22.31
C THR A 253 -27.28 -4.85 -23.16
N MET A 254 -27.00 -3.67 -22.59
CA MET A 254 -26.26 -2.60 -23.28
C MET A 254 -24.83 -3.04 -23.64
N PHE A 255 -24.14 -3.70 -22.70
CA PHE A 255 -22.85 -4.30 -22.97
C PHE A 255 -22.92 -5.32 -24.11
N ALA A 256 -23.92 -6.20 -24.10
CA ALA A 256 -24.09 -7.27 -25.07
C ALA A 256 -24.32 -6.75 -26.50
N GLU A 257 -25.04 -5.64 -26.70
CA GLU A 257 -25.19 -5.07 -28.05
C GLU A 257 -23.87 -4.51 -28.58
N ASP A 258 -23.12 -3.82 -27.72
CA ASP A 258 -21.89 -3.18 -28.14
C ASP A 258 -20.78 -4.18 -28.37
N VAL A 259 -20.66 -5.26 -27.59
CA VAL A 259 -19.73 -6.36 -27.92
C VAL A 259 -20.25 -7.35 -28.96
N GLN A 260 -21.38 -7.03 -29.62
CA GLN A 260 -22.00 -7.84 -30.68
C GLN A 260 -22.38 -9.28 -30.24
N LEU A 261 -22.71 -9.46 -28.95
CA LEU A 261 -23.34 -10.69 -28.44
C LEU A 261 -24.82 -10.76 -28.82
N ILE A 262 -25.45 -9.60 -28.94
CA ILE A 262 -26.73 -9.38 -29.64
C ILE A 262 -26.49 -8.40 -30.79
N PRO A 263 -27.41 -8.24 -31.76
CA PRO A 263 -27.18 -7.33 -32.88
C PRO A 263 -26.88 -5.90 -32.43
N GLU A 264 -25.93 -5.26 -33.10
CA GLU A 264 -25.43 -3.93 -32.74
C GLU A 264 -26.56 -2.88 -32.72
N GLY A 265 -26.67 -2.15 -31.61
CA GLY A 265 -27.70 -1.12 -31.41
C GLY A 265 -29.14 -1.64 -31.24
N ALA A 266 -29.36 -2.94 -31.14
CA ALA A 266 -30.70 -3.53 -31.06
C ALA A 266 -31.44 -3.18 -29.77
N PHE A 267 -30.76 -3.17 -28.63
CA PHE A 267 -31.35 -2.80 -27.34
C PHE A 267 -31.61 -1.29 -27.27
N SER A 268 -30.63 -0.50 -27.71
CA SER A 268 -30.76 0.94 -27.88
C SER A 268 -31.98 1.33 -28.74
N LYS A 269 -32.20 0.62 -29.86
CA LYS A 269 -33.36 0.82 -30.73
C LYS A 269 -34.66 0.44 -30.02
N LEU A 270 -34.70 -0.72 -29.36
CA LEU A 270 -35.87 -1.17 -28.59
C LEU A 270 -36.32 -0.12 -27.57
N LEU A 271 -35.38 0.51 -26.86
CA LEU A 271 -35.71 1.57 -25.90
C LEU A 271 -36.22 2.85 -26.59
N LYS A 272 -35.56 3.28 -27.67
CA LYS A 272 -35.95 4.48 -28.44
C LYS A 272 -37.34 4.35 -29.06
N ASP A 273 -37.69 3.17 -29.58
CA ASP A 273 -38.99 2.88 -30.19
C ASP A 273 -40.14 2.87 -29.17
N ARG A 274 -39.85 2.93 -27.87
CA ARG A 274 -40.85 3.05 -26.78
C ARG A 274 -40.95 4.44 -26.20
N ARG A 275 -40.24 5.42 -26.78
CA ARG A 275 -40.37 6.82 -26.38
C ARG A 275 -41.80 7.30 -26.63
N GLY A 276 -42.45 7.82 -25.58
CA GLY A 276 -43.87 8.20 -25.60
C GLY A 276 -44.84 7.12 -25.11
N HIS A 277 -44.39 5.86 -25.00
CA HIS A 277 -45.17 4.72 -24.50
C HIS A 277 -44.38 3.92 -23.43
N PRO A 278 -44.00 4.56 -22.31
CA PRO A 278 -43.15 3.92 -21.31
C PRO A 278 -43.80 2.69 -20.63
N GLU A 279 -45.12 2.59 -20.63
CA GLU A 279 -45.90 1.44 -20.15
C GLU A 279 -45.61 0.14 -20.91
N HIS A 280 -45.16 0.24 -22.17
CA HIS A 280 -44.82 -0.91 -23.01
C HIS A 280 -43.35 -1.33 -22.88
N ALA A 281 -42.51 -0.54 -22.20
CA ALA A 281 -41.08 -0.84 -22.10
C ALA A 281 -40.81 -2.07 -21.22
N ALA A 282 -41.43 -2.16 -20.03
CA ALA A 282 -41.20 -3.28 -19.11
C ALA A 282 -41.56 -4.65 -19.73
N PRO A 283 -42.77 -4.87 -20.31
CA PRO A 283 -43.09 -6.16 -20.94
C PRO A 283 -42.13 -6.57 -22.06
N MET A 284 -41.60 -5.61 -22.83
CA MET A 284 -40.64 -5.89 -23.90
C MET A 284 -39.26 -6.29 -23.36
N LEU A 285 -38.82 -5.66 -22.27
CA LEU A 285 -37.58 -6.04 -21.57
C LEU A 285 -37.69 -7.44 -20.99
N GLU A 286 -38.82 -7.79 -20.37
CA GLU A 286 -39.06 -9.13 -19.84
C GLU A 286 -39.02 -10.18 -20.95
N SER A 287 -39.68 -9.92 -22.08
CA SER A 287 -39.65 -10.82 -23.25
C SER A 287 -38.22 -11.02 -23.77
N LEU A 288 -37.44 -9.95 -23.90
CA LEU A 288 -36.04 -10.03 -24.31
C LEU A 288 -35.20 -10.87 -23.35
N TRP A 289 -35.29 -10.60 -22.04
CA TRP A 289 -34.51 -11.30 -21.03
C TRP A 289 -34.89 -12.77 -20.86
N GLN A 290 -36.17 -13.12 -21.06
CA GLN A 290 -36.59 -14.51 -21.13
C GLN A 290 -35.92 -15.24 -22.30
N THR A 291 -35.90 -14.63 -23.49
CA THR A 291 -35.19 -15.21 -24.64
C THR A 291 -33.68 -15.28 -24.41
N MET A 292 -33.05 -14.26 -23.81
CA MET A 292 -31.62 -14.31 -23.46
C MET A 292 -31.30 -15.44 -22.46
N ASN A 293 -32.24 -15.80 -21.59
CA ASN A 293 -32.09 -16.92 -20.65
C ASN A 293 -32.14 -18.29 -21.35
N THR A 294 -33.07 -18.50 -22.28
CA THR A 294 -33.29 -19.81 -22.91
C THR A 294 -32.54 -20.01 -24.24
N GLY A 295 -32.18 -18.93 -24.92
CA GLY A 295 -31.79 -18.91 -26.33
C GLY A 295 -33.00 -19.05 -27.28
N GLY A 296 -32.78 -18.83 -28.57
CA GLY A 296 -33.78 -18.95 -29.64
C GLY A 296 -34.30 -17.62 -30.19
N PHE A 297 -35.39 -17.66 -30.95
CA PHE A 297 -35.97 -16.47 -31.60
C PHE A 297 -36.53 -15.47 -30.58
N SER A 298 -36.08 -14.21 -30.64
CA SER A 298 -36.57 -13.11 -29.81
C SER A 298 -37.64 -12.30 -30.55
N PRO A 299 -38.90 -12.30 -30.08
CA PRO A 299 -39.93 -11.42 -30.64
C PRO A 299 -39.60 -9.93 -30.47
N ALA A 300 -38.89 -9.59 -29.38
CA ALA A 300 -38.54 -8.21 -29.05
C ALA A 300 -37.53 -7.61 -30.04
N LEU A 301 -36.58 -8.42 -30.55
CA LEU A 301 -35.53 -7.98 -31.48
C LEU A 301 -35.72 -8.50 -32.91
N SER A 302 -36.67 -9.41 -33.14
CA SER A 302 -36.94 -10.08 -34.42
C SER A 302 -35.72 -10.82 -34.99
N CYS A 303 -34.92 -11.46 -34.13
CA CYS A 303 -33.75 -12.25 -34.50
C CYS A 303 -33.53 -13.41 -33.53
N ASP A 304 -32.72 -14.40 -33.93
CA ASP A 304 -32.26 -15.47 -33.03
C ASP A 304 -31.18 -14.95 -32.06
N LEU A 305 -31.34 -15.27 -30.78
CA LEU A 305 -30.41 -14.94 -29.71
C LEU A 305 -29.76 -16.21 -29.16
N LYS A 306 -28.48 -16.08 -28.79
CA LYS A 306 -27.72 -17.13 -28.10
C LYS A 306 -28.24 -17.36 -26.68
N ARG A 307 -27.94 -18.51 -26.09
CA ARG A 307 -28.23 -18.78 -24.68
C ARG A 307 -27.17 -18.16 -23.77
N PHE A 308 -27.55 -17.22 -22.90
CA PHE A 308 -26.60 -16.51 -22.04
C PHE A 308 -26.38 -17.12 -20.64
N ASN A 309 -27.20 -18.04 -20.13
CA ASN A 309 -27.33 -18.32 -18.70
C ASN A 309 -26.17 -19.07 -17.96
N GLY A 310 -25.82 -18.79 -16.69
CA GLY A 310 -25.43 -17.51 -16.10
C GLY A 310 -26.03 -17.13 -14.74
N GLY A 311 -27.24 -17.58 -14.41
CA GLY A 311 -28.00 -17.10 -13.23
C GLY A 311 -28.64 -15.71 -13.38
N LEU A 312 -28.00 -14.75 -14.06
CA LEU A 312 -28.45 -13.33 -14.20
C LEU A 312 -29.88 -13.16 -14.76
N PHE A 313 -30.21 -13.91 -15.82
CA PHE A 313 -31.50 -13.84 -16.52
C PHE A 313 -32.52 -14.89 -16.04
N ARG A 314 -32.26 -15.61 -14.94
CA ARG A 314 -33.16 -16.66 -14.44
C ARG A 314 -34.53 -16.11 -14.06
N GLU A 315 -34.57 -14.95 -13.41
CA GLU A 315 -35.80 -14.25 -13.01
C GLU A 315 -35.94 -12.98 -13.85
N ALA A 316 -36.46 -13.11 -15.08
CA ALA A 316 -36.49 -12.04 -16.09
C ALA A 316 -37.52 -10.91 -15.83
N THR A 317 -37.66 -10.45 -14.58
CA THR A 317 -38.59 -9.37 -14.19
C THR A 317 -38.03 -7.99 -14.53
N ALA A 318 -38.87 -7.11 -15.07
CA ALA A 318 -38.57 -5.70 -15.33
C ALA A 318 -39.41 -4.76 -14.47
N LEU A 319 -38.85 -3.60 -14.09
CA LEU A 319 -39.59 -2.58 -13.36
C LEU A 319 -40.36 -1.67 -14.33
N PRO A 320 -41.59 -1.23 -13.98
CA PRO A 320 -42.31 -0.22 -14.75
C PRO A 320 -41.49 1.06 -14.88
N LEU A 321 -41.36 1.59 -16.09
CA LEU A 321 -40.58 2.79 -16.37
C LEU A 321 -41.51 4.01 -16.49
N SER A 322 -41.11 5.15 -15.93
CA SER A 322 -41.66 6.46 -16.30
C SER A 322 -40.98 7.01 -17.56
N ALA A 323 -41.55 8.06 -18.17
CA ALA A 323 -40.94 8.73 -19.32
C ALA A 323 -39.52 9.26 -19.02
N MET A 324 -39.30 9.77 -17.80
CA MET A 324 -37.98 10.22 -17.33
C MET A 324 -37.00 9.05 -17.21
N GLN A 325 -37.41 7.96 -16.55
CA GLN A 325 -36.57 6.77 -16.36
C GLN A 325 -36.19 6.11 -17.69
N LEU A 326 -37.13 6.02 -18.63
CA LEU A 326 -36.85 5.54 -19.98
C LEU A 326 -35.86 6.47 -20.71
N GLY A 327 -35.99 7.79 -20.53
CA GLY A 327 -35.05 8.78 -21.06
C GLY A 327 -33.62 8.59 -20.55
N LEU A 328 -33.45 8.41 -19.22
CA LEU A 328 -32.16 8.12 -18.60
C LEU A 328 -31.55 6.81 -19.12
N LEU A 329 -32.38 5.78 -19.29
CA LEU A 329 -31.93 4.48 -19.82
C LEU A 329 -31.47 4.57 -21.28
N ILE A 330 -32.16 5.37 -22.11
CA ILE A 330 -31.74 5.64 -23.50
C ILE A 330 -30.41 6.41 -23.54
N GLN A 331 -30.21 7.38 -22.66
CA GLN A 331 -28.95 8.12 -22.56
C GLN A 331 -27.80 7.19 -22.17
N ALA A 332 -28.00 6.32 -21.17
CA ALA A 332 -27.01 5.32 -20.80
C ALA A 332 -26.69 4.34 -21.95
N ALA A 333 -27.70 3.87 -22.69
CA ALA A 333 -27.52 2.99 -23.85
C ALA A 333 -26.82 3.66 -25.04
N SER A 334 -26.81 5.00 -25.13
CA SER A 334 -26.18 5.72 -26.24
C SER A 334 -24.65 5.83 -26.15
N HIS A 335 -24.04 5.42 -25.03
CA HIS A 335 -22.59 5.40 -24.85
C HIS A 335 -22.00 4.07 -25.35
N ASN A 336 -20.70 4.05 -25.66
CA ASN A 336 -19.99 2.84 -26.09
C ASN A 336 -19.55 1.98 -24.89
N TRP A 337 -20.27 0.90 -24.63
CA TRP A 337 -20.01 -0.05 -23.54
C TRP A 337 -18.79 -0.94 -23.76
N ARG A 338 -18.16 -0.91 -24.95
CA ARG A 338 -16.82 -1.49 -25.14
C ARG A 338 -15.75 -0.74 -24.36
N GLU A 339 -15.98 0.56 -24.12
CA GLU A 339 -15.05 1.44 -23.42
C GLU A 339 -15.38 1.56 -21.93
N VAL A 340 -16.53 1.04 -21.47
CA VAL A 340 -16.90 1.09 -20.04
C VAL A 340 -16.10 0.07 -19.26
N GLU A 341 -15.46 0.51 -18.17
CA GLU A 341 -14.78 -0.37 -17.25
C GLU A 341 -15.83 -1.17 -16.46
N PRO A 342 -15.70 -2.51 -16.37
CA PRO A 342 -16.53 -3.33 -15.49
C PRO A 342 -16.49 -2.87 -14.02
N ALA A 343 -15.49 -2.12 -13.61
CA ALA A 343 -15.45 -1.53 -12.28
C ALA A 343 -16.63 -0.56 -11.99
N ILE A 344 -17.31 -0.04 -13.03
CA ILE A 344 -18.50 0.82 -12.90
C ILE A 344 -19.55 0.20 -11.99
N PHE A 345 -19.75 -1.12 -12.06
CA PHE A 345 -20.77 -1.81 -11.29
C PHE A 345 -20.53 -1.69 -9.77
N GLY A 346 -19.28 -1.56 -9.35
CA GLY A 346 -18.92 -1.26 -7.96
C GLY A 346 -19.31 0.15 -7.53
N THR A 347 -19.07 1.16 -8.37
CA THR A 347 -19.49 2.54 -8.07
C THR A 347 -21.02 2.71 -8.10
N LEU A 348 -21.72 1.93 -8.93
CA LEU A 348 -23.18 1.88 -8.97
C LEU A 348 -23.73 1.21 -7.71
N LEU A 349 -23.12 0.12 -7.26
CA LEU A 349 -23.41 -0.53 -5.98
C LEU A 349 -23.30 0.47 -4.83
N GLU A 350 -22.20 1.22 -4.73
CA GLU A 350 -22.03 2.23 -3.69
C GLU A 350 -23.09 3.32 -3.72
N ARG A 351 -23.46 3.78 -4.91
CA ARG A 351 -24.42 4.89 -5.08
C ARG A 351 -25.87 4.47 -4.93
N ALA A 352 -26.18 3.19 -5.19
CA ALA A 352 -27.49 2.59 -4.99
C ALA A 352 -27.70 2.09 -3.55
N LEU A 353 -26.63 1.92 -2.77
CA LEU A 353 -26.73 1.59 -1.35
C LEU A 353 -26.84 2.88 -0.51
N ASP A 354 -27.81 2.93 0.38
CA ASP A 354 -27.95 4.04 1.34
C ASP A 354 -26.64 4.25 2.13
N THR A 355 -26.37 5.51 2.48
CA THR A 355 -25.15 6.00 3.16
C THR A 355 -24.81 5.20 4.42
N ARG A 356 -25.83 4.66 5.12
CA ARG A 356 -25.64 3.89 6.35
C ARG A 356 -25.38 2.39 6.11
N GLN A 357 -25.91 1.80 5.04
CA GLN A 357 -25.56 0.43 4.64
C GLN A 357 -24.11 0.35 4.15
N ARG A 358 -23.61 1.40 3.49
CA ARG A 358 -22.19 1.54 3.13
C ARG A 358 -21.26 1.45 4.34
N HIS A 359 -21.52 2.22 5.40
CA HIS A 359 -20.74 2.22 6.65
C HIS A 359 -20.79 0.88 7.40
N LYS A 360 -21.96 0.25 7.51
CA LYS A 360 -22.13 -1.01 8.25
C LYS A 360 -21.41 -2.18 7.58
N LEU A 361 -21.30 -2.15 6.24
CA LEU A 361 -20.67 -3.21 5.45
C LEU A 361 -19.19 -2.93 5.15
N GLY A 362 -18.70 -1.70 5.40
CA GLY A 362 -17.37 -1.28 4.96
C GLY A 362 -17.20 -1.34 3.44
N ALA A 363 -18.31 -1.27 2.70
CA ALA A 363 -18.37 -1.43 1.25
C ALA A 363 -17.89 -0.15 0.56
N HIS A 364 -16.58 0.09 0.61
CA HIS A 364 -15.91 1.14 -0.13
C HIS A 364 -15.22 0.54 -1.36
N TYR A 365 -15.61 1.03 -2.52
CA TYR A 365 -14.98 0.78 -3.80
C TYR A 365 -13.51 1.18 -3.72
N THR A 366 -12.66 0.27 -4.17
CA THR A 366 -11.22 0.50 -4.23
C THR A 366 -10.87 0.99 -5.63
N PRO A 367 -10.31 2.22 -5.78
CA PRO A 367 -9.90 2.73 -7.07
C PRO A 367 -8.94 1.79 -7.80
N ARG A 368 -9.07 1.68 -9.13
CA ARG A 368 -8.24 0.80 -9.97
C ARG A 368 -6.74 0.94 -9.70
N ALA A 369 -6.24 2.17 -9.62
CA ALA A 369 -4.83 2.44 -9.35
C ALA A 369 -4.34 1.81 -8.02
N TYR A 370 -5.22 1.71 -7.01
CA TYR A 370 -4.89 1.13 -5.72
C TYR A 370 -4.94 -0.39 -5.78
N VAL A 371 -5.92 -0.93 -6.53
CA VAL A 371 -6.02 -2.36 -6.83
C VAL A 371 -4.76 -2.85 -7.55
N GLU A 372 -4.38 -2.21 -8.66
CA GLU A 372 -3.19 -2.57 -9.43
C GLU A 372 -1.91 -2.50 -8.58
N ARG A 373 -1.80 -1.47 -7.72
CA ARG A 373 -0.66 -1.31 -6.81
C ARG A 373 -0.49 -2.48 -5.84
N LEU A 374 -1.55 -3.22 -5.52
CA LEU A 374 -1.49 -4.41 -4.66
C LEU A 374 -1.48 -5.73 -5.46
N VAL A 375 -2.27 -5.83 -6.53
CA VAL A 375 -2.34 -7.03 -7.39
C VAL A 375 -1.00 -7.28 -8.08
N ASN A 376 -0.31 -6.23 -8.55
CA ASN A 376 0.99 -6.38 -9.20
C ASN A 376 2.01 -7.11 -8.31
N PRO A 377 2.38 -6.61 -7.12
CA PRO A 377 3.35 -7.29 -6.26
C PRO A 377 2.87 -8.63 -5.68
N THR A 378 1.55 -8.82 -5.54
CA THR A 378 0.98 -10.05 -4.98
C THR A 378 0.93 -11.19 -5.99
N VAL A 379 0.39 -10.94 -7.19
CA VAL A 379 0.03 -11.95 -8.19
C VAL A 379 0.93 -11.87 -9.42
N ILE A 380 1.07 -10.69 -10.02
CA ILE A 380 1.64 -10.56 -11.37
C ILE A 380 3.16 -10.61 -11.37
N GLU A 381 3.82 -9.95 -10.42
CA GLU A 381 5.29 -9.98 -10.31
C GLU A 381 5.87 -11.40 -10.14
N PRO A 382 5.35 -12.28 -9.25
CA PRO A 382 5.86 -13.65 -9.17
C PRO A 382 5.58 -14.46 -10.44
N LEU A 383 4.45 -14.26 -11.11
CA LEU A 383 4.14 -14.93 -12.38
C LEU A 383 5.03 -14.42 -13.53
N ARG A 384 5.31 -13.11 -13.59
CA ARG A 384 6.22 -12.51 -14.56
C ARG A 384 7.67 -12.94 -14.33
N ALA A 385 8.10 -13.09 -13.08
CA ALA A 385 9.43 -13.63 -12.78
C ALA A 385 9.58 -15.06 -13.32
N GLU A 386 8.58 -15.92 -13.10
CA GLU A 386 8.55 -17.27 -13.65
C GLU A 386 8.52 -17.26 -15.19
N TRP A 387 7.71 -16.37 -15.78
CA TRP A 387 7.65 -16.23 -17.24
C TRP A 387 9.00 -15.85 -17.87
N ARG A 388 9.74 -14.93 -17.24
CA ARG A 388 11.09 -14.53 -17.70
C ARG A 388 12.07 -15.70 -17.69
N ASP A 389 11.99 -16.58 -16.70
CA ASP A 389 12.80 -17.81 -16.65
C ASP A 389 12.44 -18.78 -17.76
N ILE A 390 11.15 -18.94 -18.04
CA ILE A 390 10.62 -19.81 -19.09
C ILE A 390 11.01 -19.28 -20.47
N GLN A 391 10.89 -17.98 -20.70
CA GLN A 391 11.29 -17.34 -21.96
C GLN A 391 12.78 -17.54 -22.23
N ALA A 392 13.63 -17.37 -21.21
CA ALA A 392 15.06 -17.64 -21.29
C ALA A 392 15.37 -19.10 -21.63
N ALA A 393 14.67 -20.05 -20.98
CA ALA A 393 14.81 -21.47 -21.29
C ALA A 393 14.39 -21.78 -22.73
N ALA A 394 13.27 -21.23 -23.19
CA ALA A 394 12.74 -21.44 -24.54
C ALA A 394 13.71 -20.89 -25.61
N VAL A 395 14.26 -19.69 -25.43
CA VAL A 395 15.26 -19.10 -26.34
C VAL A 395 16.55 -19.94 -26.36
N THR A 396 17.00 -20.41 -25.20
CA THR A 396 18.19 -21.28 -25.09
C THR A 396 17.98 -22.57 -25.90
N LEU A 397 16.83 -23.24 -25.73
CA LEU A 397 16.50 -24.47 -26.43
C LEU A 397 16.32 -24.23 -27.93
N ALA A 398 15.68 -23.13 -28.31
CA ALA A 398 15.49 -22.75 -29.71
C ALA A 398 16.83 -22.47 -30.43
N GLY A 399 17.80 -21.88 -29.73
CA GLY A 399 19.17 -21.68 -30.22
C GLY A 399 20.00 -22.97 -30.30
N GLN A 400 19.56 -24.05 -29.65
CA GLN A 400 20.13 -25.40 -29.76
C GLN A 400 19.39 -26.27 -30.80
N ASP A 401 18.56 -25.67 -31.66
CA ASP A 401 17.67 -26.36 -32.61
C ASP A 401 16.66 -27.34 -31.96
N LYS A 402 16.35 -27.16 -30.68
CA LYS A 402 15.36 -27.97 -29.92
C LYS A 402 14.00 -27.28 -29.83
N LEU A 403 13.40 -26.97 -30.98
CA LEU A 403 12.14 -26.23 -31.07
C LEU A 403 10.96 -26.94 -30.38
N ASP A 404 10.90 -28.27 -30.43
CA ASP A 404 9.85 -29.05 -29.76
C ASP A 404 9.93 -28.94 -28.23
N GLU A 405 11.14 -29.01 -27.67
CA GLU A 405 11.36 -28.83 -26.23
C GLU A 405 11.07 -27.39 -25.81
N ALA A 406 11.41 -26.40 -26.64
CA ALA A 406 11.09 -24.99 -26.41
C ALA A 406 9.57 -24.76 -26.36
N ARG A 407 8.82 -25.26 -27.36
CA ARG A 407 7.35 -25.21 -27.40
C ARG A 407 6.73 -25.89 -26.19
N ARG A 408 7.20 -27.09 -25.84
CA ARG A 408 6.73 -27.82 -24.66
C ARG A 408 6.96 -27.01 -23.37
N THR A 409 8.13 -26.41 -23.21
CA THR A 409 8.46 -25.61 -22.01
C THR A 409 7.50 -24.44 -21.83
N VAL A 410 7.15 -23.75 -22.92
CA VAL A 410 6.19 -22.64 -22.92
C VAL A 410 4.76 -23.14 -22.70
N ARG A 411 4.36 -24.26 -23.33
CA ARG A 411 3.04 -24.88 -23.14
C ARG A 411 2.82 -25.35 -21.70
N ASP A 412 3.84 -25.95 -21.08
CA ASP A 412 3.78 -26.38 -19.69
C ASP A 412 3.59 -25.17 -18.76
N PHE A 413 4.19 -24.00 -19.07
CA PHE A 413 3.92 -22.76 -18.35
C PHE A 413 2.50 -22.24 -18.59
N HIS A 414 2.02 -22.24 -19.83
CA HIS A 414 0.65 -21.84 -20.15
C HIS A 414 -0.39 -22.68 -19.39
N GLN A 415 -0.20 -24.01 -19.36
CA GLN A 415 -1.06 -24.91 -18.57
C GLN A 415 -1.02 -24.59 -17.08
N ARG A 416 0.16 -24.28 -16.51
CA ARG A 416 0.26 -23.83 -15.11
C ARG A 416 -0.44 -22.50 -14.89
N LEU A 417 -0.28 -21.54 -15.79
CA LEU A 417 -0.93 -20.22 -15.72
C LEU A 417 -2.46 -20.35 -15.70
N CYS A 418 -3.02 -21.23 -16.54
CA CYS A 418 -4.46 -21.55 -16.57
C CYS A 418 -4.94 -22.35 -15.35
N GLY A 419 -4.03 -22.85 -14.52
CA GLY A 419 -4.32 -23.54 -13.25
C GLY A 419 -4.19 -22.66 -11.99
N VAL A 420 -3.64 -21.45 -12.11
CA VAL A 420 -3.44 -20.53 -10.98
C VAL A 420 -4.79 -20.11 -10.40
N ARG A 421 -4.92 -20.08 -9.08
CA ARG A 421 -6.13 -19.59 -8.39
C ARG A 421 -5.85 -18.36 -7.55
N VAL A 422 -6.68 -17.33 -7.72
CA VAL A 422 -6.62 -16.07 -6.98
C VAL A 422 -7.88 -15.93 -6.13
N LEU A 423 -7.73 -15.76 -4.81
CA LEU A 423 -8.84 -15.58 -3.88
C LEU A 423 -8.90 -14.14 -3.36
N ASP A 424 -10.07 -13.53 -3.44
CA ASP A 424 -10.44 -12.35 -2.66
C ASP A 424 -11.48 -12.74 -1.59
N PRO A 425 -11.08 -12.87 -0.32
CA PRO A 425 -11.94 -13.29 0.78
C PRO A 425 -12.85 -12.16 1.32
N ALA A 426 -12.87 -10.99 0.67
CA ALA A 426 -13.80 -9.89 0.95
C ALA A 426 -14.06 -9.12 -0.36
N CYS A 427 -14.53 -9.85 -1.38
CA CYS A 427 -14.39 -9.40 -2.76
C CYS A 427 -15.27 -8.21 -3.14
N GLY A 428 -16.31 -7.88 -2.36
CA GLY A 428 -17.22 -6.79 -2.69
C GLY A 428 -17.78 -6.96 -4.10
N SER A 429 -17.61 -5.94 -4.94
CA SER A 429 -18.02 -5.97 -6.35
C SER A 429 -17.03 -6.68 -7.29
N GLY A 430 -15.99 -7.34 -6.77
CA GLY A 430 -15.05 -8.15 -7.56
C GLY A 430 -13.90 -7.39 -8.23
N ASN A 431 -13.62 -6.13 -7.86
CA ASN A 431 -12.63 -5.31 -8.58
C ASN A 431 -11.20 -5.89 -8.56
N PHE A 432 -10.75 -6.43 -7.41
CA PHE A 432 -9.44 -7.09 -7.30
C PHE A 432 -9.34 -8.32 -8.20
N LEU A 433 -10.39 -9.13 -8.23
CA LEU A 433 -10.47 -10.33 -9.06
C LEU A 433 -10.46 -9.97 -10.55
N TYR A 434 -11.21 -8.94 -10.94
CA TYR A 434 -11.23 -8.43 -12.31
C TYR A 434 -9.86 -7.94 -12.78
N VAL A 435 -9.21 -7.08 -12.01
CA VAL A 435 -7.88 -6.57 -12.36
C VAL A 435 -6.85 -7.71 -12.43
N ALA A 436 -6.92 -8.68 -11.51
CA ALA A 436 -6.08 -9.87 -11.58
C ALA A 436 -6.33 -10.69 -12.85
N LEU A 437 -7.61 -10.91 -13.23
CA LEU A 437 -8.01 -11.56 -14.49
C LEU A 437 -7.45 -10.84 -15.70
N GLU A 438 -7.62 -9.53 -15.77
CA GLU A 438 -7.15 -8.72 -16.89
C GLU A 438 -5.62 -8.81 -17.04
N LEU A 439 -4.87 -8.67 -15.94
CA LEU A 439 -3.41 -8.71 -15.97
C LEU A 439 -2.87 -10.12 -16.28
N MET A 440 -3.52 -11.17 -15.77
CA MET A 440 -3.19 -12.56 -16.13
C MET A 440 -3.50 -12.84 -17.60
N LYS A 441 -4.60 -12.29 -18.15
CA LYS A 441 -4.93 -12.37 -19.57
C LYS A 441 -3.92 -11.66 -20.47
N ARG A 442 -3.42 -10.50 -20.05
CA ARG A 442 -2.32 -9.82 -20.75
C ARG A 442 -1.06 -10.69 -20.78
N LEU A 443 -0.71 -11.31 -19.64
CA LEU A 443 0.42 -12.25 -19.58
C LEU A 443 0.19 -13.49 -20.46
N GLU A 444 -1.01 -14.06 -20.47
CA GLU A 444 -1.38 -15.16 -21.36
C GLU A 444 -1.19 -14.78 -22.84
N GLY A 445 -1.58 -13.58 -23.24
CA GLY A 445 -1.37 -13.07 -24.59
C GLY A 445 0.12 -13.06 -25.00
N GLU A 446 1.02 -12.68 -24.09
CA GLU A 446 2.48 -12.75 -24.31
C GLU A 446 2.96 -14.20 -24.50
N VAL A 447 2.42 -15.13 -23.71
CA VAL A 447 2.77 -16.56 -23.80
C VAL A 447 2.33 -17.16 -25.13
N ILE A 448 1.10 -16.88 -25.56
CA ILE A 448 0.55 -17.34 -26.84
C ILE A 448 1.32 -16.74 -28.01
N ALA A 449 1.72 -15.46 -27.92
CA ALA A 449 2.54 -14.82 -28.94
C ALA A 449 3.88 -15.54 -29.14
N LEU A 450 4.56 -15.93 -28.05
CA LEU A 450 5.81 -16.68 -28.15
C LEU A 450 5.61 -18.09 -28.75
N LEU A 451 4.51 -18.79 -28.40
CA LEU A 451 4.19 -20.08 -29.01
C LEU A 451 4.01 -19.96 -30.53
N ARG A 452 3.35 -18.89 -30.98
CA ARG A 452 3.19 -18.57 -32.41
C ARG A 452 4.53 -18.28 -33.08
N GLU A 453 5.41 -17.51 -32.45
CA GLU A 453 6.78 -17.25 -32.95
C GLU A 453 7.62 -18.54 -33.07
N LEU A 454 7.39 -19.51 -32.17
CA LEU A 454 8.01 -20.83 -32.23
C LEU A 454 7.35 -21.79 -33.26
N GLY A 455 6.40 -21.30 -34.06
CA GLY A 455 5.77 -22.04 -35.16
C GLY A 455 4.61 -22.95 -34.75
N GLU A 456 3.89 -22.62 -33.67
CA GLU A 456 2.65 -23.31 -33.27
C GLU A 456 1.42 -22.66 -33.94
N ASP A 457 0.55 -23.47 -34.54
CA ASP A 457 -0.61 -23.01 -35.32
C ASP A 457 -1.77 -22.53 -34.43
N GLN A 458 -2.46 -21.45 -34.84
CA GLN A 458 -3.59 -20.86 -34.11
C GLN A 458 -4.75 -21.85 -33.88
N GLY A 459 -4.97 -22.76 -34.84
CA GLY A 459 -5.99 -23.80 -34.72
C GLY A 459 -5.75 -24.73 -33.53
N ALA A 460 -4.51 -25.15 -33.30
CA ALA A 460 -4.15 -26.07 -32.23
C ALA A 460 -4.28 -25.45 -30.83
N LEU A 461 -3.98 -24.16 -30.70
CA LEU A 461 -4.14 -23.38 -29.46
C LEU A 461 -5.61 -23.15 -29.09
N ALA A 462 -6.46 -22.89 -30.08
CA ALA A 462 -7.91 -22.74 -29.87
C ALA A 462 -8.62 -24.08 -29.58
N LEU A 463 -8.16 -25.18 -30.19
CA LEU A 463 -8.69 -26.53 -29.97
C LEU A 463 -8.36 -27.12 -28.58
N ALA A 464 -7.31 -26.63 -27.90
CA ALA A 464 -6.90 -27.13 -26.59
C ALA A 464 -7.81 -26.69 -25.44
N GLY A 465 -8.64 -25.64 -25.60
CA GLY A 465 -9.63 -25.21 -24.59
C GLY A 465 -9.08 -24.72 -23.25
N HIS A 466 -7.76 -24.66 -23.07
CA HIS A 466 -7.10 -24.19 -21.86
C HIS A 466 -6.80 -22.71 -22.00
N THR A 467 -7.54 -21.86 -21.31
CA THR A 467 -7.26 -20.42 -21.29
C THR A 467 -7.46 -19.86 -19.89
N VAL A 468 -6.89 -18.69 -19.61
CA VAL A 468 -7.22 -18.00 -18.37
C VAL A 468 -8.71 -17.64 -18.40
N ASP A 469 -9.48 -17.97 -17.37
CA ASP A 469 -10.91 -17.66 -17.40
C ASP A 469 -11.47 -17.40 -15.98
N PRO A 470 -12.73 -16.92 -15.85
CA PRO A 470 -13.31 -16.56 -14.55
C PRO A 470 -13.23 -17.64 -13.45
N HIS A 471 -13.17 -18.94 -13.78
CA HIS A 471 -13.15 -20.02 -12.78
C HIS A 471 -11.92 -19.97 -11.85
N GLN A 472 -10.84 -19.33 -12.27
CA GLN A 472 -9.61 -19.17 -11.51
C GLN A 472 -9.72 -18.11 -10.40
N PHE A 473 -10.73 -17.25 -10.47
CA PHE A 473 -10.89 -16.07 -9.62
C PHE A 473 -11.99 -16.33 -8.60
N LEU A 474 -11.58 -16.60 -7.37
CA LEU A 474 -12.43 -17.04 -6.27
C LEU A 474 -12.78 -15.84 -5.38
N GLY A 475 -14.04 -15.71 -4.98
CA GLY A 475 -14.51 -14.61 -4.13
C GLY A 475 -15.32 -15.11 -2.95
N ILE A 476 -15.21 -14.45 -1.80
CA ILE A 476 -16.14 -14.61 -0.68
C ILE A 476 -16.71 -13.23 -0.34
N GLU A 477 -18.02 -13.13 -0.24
CA GLU A 477 -18.73 -11.87 0.05
C GLU A 477 -19.98 -12.14 0.89
N VAL A 478 -20.19 -11.37 1.96
CA VAL A 478 -21.36 -11.55 2.85
C VAL A 478 -22.63 -10.96 2.26
N ASN A 479 -22.51 -9.90 1.45
CA ASN A 479 -23.63 -9.26 0.78
C ASN A 479 -24.00 -10.03 -0.51
N PRO A 480 -25.20 -10.66 -0.58
CA PRO A 480 -25.60 -11.45 -1.74
C PRO A 480 -25.64 -10.63 -3.03
N TRP A 481 -25.92 -9.33 -2.91
CA TRP A 481 -25.95 -8.41 -4.04
C TRP A 481 -24.55 -8.12 -4.59
N ALA A 482 -23.59 -7.80 -3.73
CA ALA A 482 -22.21 -7.56 -4.15
C ALA A 482 -21.57 -8.82 -4.76
N ALA A 483 -21.87 -10.00 -4.20
CA ALA A 483 -21.45 -11.29 -4.75
C ALA A 483 -21.93 -11.51 -6.19
N ALA A 484 -23.20 -11.22 -6.49
CA ALA A 484 -23.74 -11.34 -7.85
C ALA A 484 -23.09 -10.34 -8.83
N VAL A 485 -22.79 -9.13 -8.37
CA VAL A 485 -22.06 -8.14 -9.16
C VAL A 485 -20.64 -8.60 -9.47
N ALA A 486 -19.92 -9.18 -8.50
CA ALA A 486 -18.57 -9.67 -8.71
C ALA A 486 -18.50 -10.74 -9.80
N GLU A 487 -19.47 -11.66 -9.83
CA GLU A 487 -19.57 -12.68 -10.88
C GLU A 487 -19.77 -12.05 -12.27
N LEU A 488 -20.68 -11.08 -12.38
CA LEU A 488 -20.96 -10.37 -13.63
C LEU A 488 -19.73 -9.61 -14.15
N VAL A 489 -19.03 -8.91 -13.26
CA VAL A 489 -17.84 -8.12 -13.57
C VAL A 489 -16.73 -8.99 -14.18
N LEU A 490 -16.50 -10.19 -13.64
CA LEU A 490 -15.52 -11.13 -14.17
C LEU A 490 -15.88 -11.61 -15.58
N TRP A 491 -17.16 -11.93 -15.82
CA TRP A 491 -17.64 -12.37 -17.13
C TRP A 491 -17.51 -11.28 -18.19
N ILE A 492 -17.94 -10.07 -17.88
CA ILE A 492 -17.82 -8.92 -18.78
C ILE A 492 -16.34 -8.70 -19.13
N GLY A 493 -15.45 -8.72 -18.13
CA GLY A 493 -14.02 -8.58 -18.34
C GLY A 493 -13.41 -9.66 -19.25
N TYR A 494 -13.78 -10.93 -19.02
CA TYR A 494 -13.38 -12.05 -19.86
C TYR A 494 -13.86 -11.90 -21.31
N LEU A 495 -15.14 -11.57 -21.51
CA LEU A 495 -15.74 -11.42 -22.83
C LEU A 495 -15.11 -10.24 -23.59
N GLN A 496 -14.91 -9.09 -22.94
CA GLN A 496 -14.20 -7.95 -23.52
C GLN A 496 -12.81 -8.34 -24.04
N TRP A 497 -12.10 -9.22 -23.33
CA TRP A 497 -10.79 -9.69 -23.78
C TRP A 497 -10.91 -10.71 -24.92
N HIS A 498 -11.84 -11.66 -24.82
CA HIS A 498 -12.08 -12.67 -25.86
C HIS A 498 -12.35 -12.03 -27.23
N PHE A 499 -13.26 -11.06 -27.31
CA PHE A 499 -13.59 -10.37 -28.56
C PHE A 499 -12.44 -9.48 -29.08
N ARG A 500 -11.63 -8.88 -28.18
CA ARG A 500 -10.42 -8.15 -28.58
C ARG A 500 -9.38 -9.05 -29.24
N THR A 501 -9.24 -10.29 -28.78
CA THR A 501 -8.22 -11.24 -29.26
C THR A 501 -8.69 -12.06 -30.47
N HIS A 502 -9.94 -12.50 -30.48
CA HIS A 502 -10.46 -13.46 -31.47
C HIS A 502 -11.44 -12.84 -32.48
N GLY A 503 -11.68 -11.52 -32.44
CA GLY A 503 -12.61 -10.85 -33.34
C GLY A 503 -14.03 -11.38 -33.16
N THR A 504 -14.72 -11.70 -34.26
CA THR A 504 -16.13 -12.16 -34.27
C THR A 504 -16.30 -13.66 -33.98
N ALA A 505 -15.25 -14.36 -33.53
CA ALA A 505 -15.36 -15.76 -33.14
C ALA A 505 -16.39 -15.92 -32.03
N SER A 506 -17.39 -16.79 -32.23
CA SER A 506 -18.49 -16.93 -31.29
C SER A 506 -18.06 -17.68 -30.02
N PRO A 507 -18.32 -17.14 -28.82
CA PRO A 507 -18.06 -17.87 -27.58
C PRO A 507 -18.96 -19.11 -27.50
N ALA A 508 -18.49 -20.14 -26.79
CA ALA A 508 -19.26 -21.36 -26.58
C ALA A 508 -20.53 -21.10 -25.76
N GLU A 509 -21.64 -21.77 -26.11
CA GLU A 509 -22.90 -21.65 -25.35
C GLU A 509 -22.94 -22.61 -24.14
N PRO A 510 -23.43 -22.15 -22.96
CA PRO A 510 -23.98 -20.82 -22.70
C PRO A 510 -22.89 -19.75 -22.55
N VAL A 511 -23.20 -18.51 -22.96
CA VAL A 511 -22.26 -17.37 -23.00
C VAL A 511 -21.72 -17.03 -21.61
N LEU A 512 -22.56 -17.08 -20.57
CA LEU A 512 -22.14 -17.02 -19.17
C LEU A 512 -22.27 -18.43 -18.58
N ARG A 513 -21.34 -18.82 -17.71
CA ARG A 513 -21.41 -20.09 -16.97
C ARG A 513 -21.40 -19.80 -15.48
N ASP A 514 -22.21 -20.54 -14.72
CA ASP A 514 -22.19 -20.49 -13.26
C ASP A 514 -21.05 -21.40 -12.76
N PHE A 515 -19.87 -20.80 -12.54
CA PHE A 515 -18.70 -21.52 -12.01
C PHE A 515 -18.77 -21.73 -10.50
N ARG A 516 -19.72 -21.07 -9.80
CA ARG A 516 -19.78 -21.02 -8.33
C ARG A 516 -18.47 -20.61 -7.68
N ASN A 517 -17.70 -19.75 -8.36
CA ASN A 517 -16.41 -19.23 -7.90
C ASN A 517 -16.57 -18.06 -6.91
N ILE A 518 -17.74 -17.40 -6.88
CA ILE A 518 -18.08 -16.39 -5.89
C ILE A 518 -19.06 -16.97 -4.87
N GLU A 519 -18.66 -17.03 -3.60
CA GLU A 519 -19.43 -17.62 -2.51
C GLU A 519 -20.08 -16.54 -1.63
N ASN A 520 -21.41 -16.57 -1.50
CA ASN A 520 -22.10 -15.67 -0.58
C ASN A 520 -22.12 -16.21 0.86
N ARG A 521 -21.12 -15.83 1.68
CA ARG A 521 -21.01 -16.23 3.09
C ARG A 521 -19.99 -15.39 3.86
N ASP A 522 -19.88 -15.65 5.16
CA ASP A 522 -18.84 -15.08 6.01
C ASP A 522 -17.46 -15.75 5.75
N ALA A 523 -16.44 -14.91 5.55
CA ALA A 523 -15.09 -15.35 5.25
C ALA A 523 -14.24 -15.67 6.48
N VAL A 524 -14.56 -15.16 7.67
CA VAL A 524 -13.75 -15.37 8.88
C VAL A 524 -14.40 -16.31 9.88
N LEU A 525 -15.73 -16.36 9.94
CA LEU A 525 -16.48 -17.12 10.93
C LEU A 525 -17.46 -18.10 10.27
N ALA A 526 -17.50 -19.34 10.75
CA ALA A 526 -18.51 -20.33 10.41
C ALA A 526 -19.18 -20.85 11.68
N TRP A 527 -20.46 -21.19 11.59
CA TRP A 527 -21.29 -21.66 12.71
C TRP A 527 -22.33 -22.68 12.23
N ASP A 528 -22.83 -23.52 13.14
CA ASP A 528 -23.83 -24.56 12.80
C ASP A 528 -25.27 -24.03 12.82
N GLY A 529 -25.49 -22.90 13.49
CA GLY A 529 -26.78 -22.24 13.59
C GLY A 529 -26.72 -21.08 14.57
N THR A 530 -27.82 -20.33 14.67
CA THR A 530 -27.97 -19.24 15.63
C THR A 530 -29.18 -19.50 16.52
N ARG A 531 -29.09 -19.14 17.80
CA ARG A 531 -30.25 -19.12 18.71
C ARG A 531 -30.38 -17.76 19.39
N PRO A 532 -31.58 -17.28 19.73
CA PRO A 532 -31.73 -16.10 20.55
C PRO A 532 -31.03 -16.28 21.91
N ARG A 533 -30.25 -15.29 22.32
CA ARG A 533 -29.71 -15.23 23.68
C ARG A 533 -30.85 -14.93 24.64
N LEU A 534 -31.00 -15.72 25.68
CA LEU A 534 -32.05 -15.56 26.68
C LEU A 534 -31.48 -14.93 27.95
N ASP A 535 -32.26 -14.06 28.60
CA ASP A 535 -31.96 -13.54 29.93
C ASP A 535 -32.31 -14.56 31.04
N GLU A 536 -32.07 -14.19 32.29
CA GLU A 536 -32.35 -15.03 33.47
C GLU A 536 -33.84 -15.40 33.60
N THR A 537 -34.74 -14.69 32.92
CA THR A 537 -36.19 -14.93 32.89
C THR A 537 -36.66 -15.71 31.67
N GLY A 538 -35.73 -16.15 30.81
CA GLY A 538 -36.02 -16.89 29.59
C GLY A 538 -36.49 -16.03 28.42
N ARG A 539 -36.37 -14.69 28.49
CA ARG A 539 -36.78 -13.78 27.41
C ARG A 539 -35.59 -13.44 26.51
N PRO A 540 -35.80 -13.25 25.19
CA PRO A 540 -34.72 -12.84 24.29
C PRO A 540 -34.09 -11.51 24.72
N VAL A 541 -32.77 -11.52 24.93
CA VAL A 541 -31.98 -10.32 25.12
C VAL A 541 -32.06 -9.52 23.82
N THR A 542 -32.51 -8.27 23.92
CA THR A 542 -32.59 -7.35 22.79
C THR A 542 -31.63 -6.19 22.96
N ARG A 543 -31.08 -5.73 21.84
CA ARG A 543 -30.32 -4.50 21.75
C ARG A 543 -30.98 -3.56 20.76
N TRP A 544 -30.63 -2.28 20.83
CA TRP A 544 -30.99 -1.34 19.78
C TRP A 544 -30.49 -1.83 18.42
N ASP A 545 -31.27 -1.62 17.37
CA ASP A 545 -30.98 -2.07 16.00
C ASP A 545 -29.73 -1.42 15.37
N GLY A 546 -29.20 -0.37 16.01
CA GLY A 546 -28.04 0.39 15.55
C GLY A 546 -28.36 1.40 14.45
N LEU A 547 -29.62 1.55 14.07
CA LEU A 547 -30.05 2.26 12.85
C LEU A 547 -31.13 3.30 13.12
N SER A 548 -32.18 2.90 13.84
CA SER A 548 -33.37 3.72 14.01
C SER A 548 -33.15 4.72 15.12
N THR A 549 -33.26 6.02 14.82
CA THR A 549 -33.13 7.08 15.81
C THR A 549 -34.40 7.91 15.85
N VAL A 550 -34.80 8.31 17.05
CA VAL A 550 -35.88 9.26 17.28
C VAL A 550 -35.29 10.57 17.77
N ARG A 551 -35.93 11.68 17.43
CA ARG A 551 -35.50 12.99 17.89
C ARG A 551 -35.84 13.14 19.36
N HIS A 552 -34.83 13.37 20.20
CA HIS A 552 -35.02 13.53 21.63
C HIS A 552 -35.86 14.78 21.90
N PRO A 553 -37.01 14.67 22.60
CA PRO A 553 -37.99 15.76 22.71
C PRO A 553 -37.46 17.00 23.45
N VAL A 554 -36.38 16.86 24.24
CA VAL A 554 -35.79 17.96 25.02
C VAL A 554 -34.54 18.56 24.38
N THR A 555 -33.67 17.74 23.77
CA THR A 555 -32.36 18.19 23.28
C THR A 555 -32.37 18.41 21.77
N GLY A 556 -33.37 17.87 21.06
CA GLY A 556 -33.45 17.91 19.61
C GLY A 556 -32.43 17.02 18.90
N GLU A 557 -31.59 16.29 19.64
CA GLU A 557 -30.59 15.35 19.13
C GLU A 557 -31.23 14.03 18.71
N GLN A 558 -30.63 13.36 17.72
CA GLN A 558 -31.06 12.02 17.30
C GLN A 558 -30.54 10.99 18.31
N VAL A 559 -31.44 10.32 19.03
CA VAL A 559 -31.11 9.27 20.00
C VAL A 559 -31.62 7.91 19.51
N PRO A 560 -31.01 6.79 19.92
CA PRO A 560 -31.51 5.44 19.62
C PRO A 560 -33.01 5.29 19.86
N ASP A 561 -33.74 4.81 18.85
CA ASP A 561 -35.17 4.51 18.98
C ASP A 561 -35.38 3.32 19.93
N PRO A 562 -36.01 3.54 21.10
CA PRO A 562 -36.24 2.47 22.06
C PRO A 562 -37.19 1.38 21.55
N ALA A 563 -38.00 1.65 20.52
CA ALA A 563 -38.89 0.66 19.90
C ALA A 563 -38.16 -0.22 18.87
N ALA A 564 -37.05 0.25 18.31
CA ALA A 564 -36.28 -0.47 17.30
C ALA A 564 -35.26 -1.40 17.95
N ARG A 565 -35.71 -2.59 18.32
CA ARG A 565 -34.92 -3.59 19.04
C ARG A 565 -34.70 -4.84 18.20
N VAL A 566 -33.46 -5.31 18.13
CA VAL A 566 -33.07 -6.58 17.50
C VAL A 566 -32.62 -7.58 18.56
N GLN A 567 -32.92 -8.86 18.34
CA GLN A 567 -32.50 -9.93 19.23
C GLN A 567 -30.98 -10.14 19.14
N VAL A 568 -30.33 -10.32 20.29
CA VAL A 568 -28.94 -10.78 20.35
C VAL A 568 -28.93 -12.28 20.09
N LEU A 569 -28.08 -12.74 19.17
CA LEU A 569 -27.98 -14.15 18.79
C LEU A 569 -26.71 -14.78 19.35
N ASP A 570 -26.82 -15.98 19.92
CA ASP A 570 -25.69 -16.86 20.17
C ASP A 570 -25.39 -17.69 18.93
N TYR A 571 -24.12 -17.70 18.53
CA TYR A 571 -23.64 -18.50 17.40
C TYR A 571 -23.18 -19.87 17.91
N LEU A 572 -23.76 -20.94 17.36
CA LEU A 572 -23.52 -22.30 17.81
C LEU A 572 -22.25 -22.87 17.17
N LYS A 573 -21.33 -23.38 18.01
CA LYS A 573 -20.04 -23.98 17.62
C LYS A 573 -19.25 -23.10 16.63
N PRO A 574 -18.94 -21.85 17.03
CA PRO A 574 -18.22 -20.93 16.17
C PRO A 574 -16.80 -21.45 15.90
N ARG A 575 -16.37 -21.35 14.65
CA ARG A 575 -15.05 -21.81 14.20
C ARG A 575 -14.54 -20.95 13.04
N PRO A 576 -13.21 -20.93 12.79
CA PRO A 576 -12.67 -20.27 11.60
C PRO A 576 -13.31 -20.82 10.32
N ALA A 577 -13.85 -19.94 9.48
CA ALA A 577 -14.41 -20.33 8.19
C ALA A 577 -13.33 -20.96 7.29
N GLN A 578 -13.67 -21.98 6.50
CA GLN A 578 -12.73 -22.57 5.56
C GLN A 578 -12.66 -21.75 4.28
N TRP A 579 -11.46 -21.50 3.76
CA TRP A 579 -11.24 -20.86 2.47
C TRP A 579 -10.95 -21.90 1.40
N PRO A 580 -11.38 -21.67 0.15
CA PRO A 580 -10.96 -22.51 -0.97
C PRO A 580 -9.45 -22.42 -1.15
N GLN A 581 -8.85 -23.47 -1.72
CA GLN A 581 -7.41 -23.47 -2.03
C GLN A 581 -7.11 -22.46 -3.14
N ALA A 582 -6.18 -21.54 -2.86
CA ALA A 582 -5.74 -20.51 -3.78
C ALA A 582 -4.23 -20.25 -3.68
N ASP A 583 -3.59 -20.08 -4.84
CA ASP A 583 -2.16 -19.76 -4.96
C ASP A 583 -1.85 -18.35 -4.48
N PHE A 584 -2.78 -17.42 -4.71
CA PHE A 584 -2.66 -16.04 -4.29
C PHE A 584 -3.92 -15.58 -3.55
N ILE A 585 -3.74 -14.74 -2.54
CA ILE A 585 -4.84 -14.12 -1.80
C ILE A 585 -4.67 -12.60 -1.88
N VAL A 586 -5.66 -11.86 -2.38
CA VAL A 586 -5.57 -10.41 -2.51
C VAL A 586 -6.92 -9.77 -2.23
N GLY A 587 -6.96 -8.61 -1.57
CA GLY A 587 -8.22 -7.90 -1.36
C GLY A 587 -8.14 -6.70 -0.44
N ASN A 588 -9.32 -6.16 -0.12
CA ASN A 588 -9.50 -5.04 0.81
C ASN A 588 -10.58 -5.39 1.85
N PRO A 589 -10.22 -6.11 2.93
CA PRO A 589 -11.20 -6.51 3.95
C PRO A 589 -11.68 -5.32 4.81
N PRO A 590 -12.84 -5.42 5.48
CA PRO A 590 -13.51 -4.28 6.12
C PRO A 590 -12.75 -3.70 7.32
N PHE A 591 -12.78 -2.36 7.44
CA PHE A 591 -12.06 -1.61 8.48
C PHE A 591 -12.95 -1.29 9.69
N ILE A 592 -12.92 -2.15 10.71
CA ILE A 592 -13.62 -1.89 11.98
C ILE A 592 -12.63 -1.96 13.14
N GLY A 593 -12.45 -0.84 13.83
CA GLY A 593 -11.60 -0.74 15.01
C GLY A 593 -12.13 -1.59 16.17
N ALA A 594 -11.24 -2.14 17.01
CA ALA A 594 -11.63 -3.06 18.09
C ALA A 594 -12.73 -2.53 19.02
N SER A 595 -12.74 -1.23 19.34
CA SER A 595 -13.76 -0.61 20.22
C SER A 595 -15.14 -0.50 19.59
N ARG A 596 -15.24 -0.43 18.25
CA ARG A 596 -16.50 -0.32 17.51
C ARG A 596 -17.02 -1.66 17.00
N MET A 597 -16.25 -2.74 17.15
CA MET A 597 -16.61 -4.07 16.64
C MET A 597 -17.94 -4.59 17.21
N ARG A 598 -18.16 -4.43 18.52
CA ARG A 598 -19.43 -4.83 19.17
C ARG A 598 -20.61 -3.96 18.74
N GLU A 599 -20.37 -2.67 18.54
CA GLU A 599 -21.40 -1.75 18.03
C GLU A 599 -21.83 -2.16 16.61
N ALA A 600 -20.85 -2.37 15.72
CA ALA A 600 -21.09 -2.66 14.31
C ALA A 600 -21.61 -4.09 14.05
N LEU A 601 -20.99 -5.11 14.66
CA LEU A 601 -21.26 -6.53 14.37
C LEU A 601 -22.16 -7.19 15.43
N GLY A 602 -22.22 -6.63 16.63
CA GLY A 602 -22.96 -7.16 17.77
C GLY A 602 -22.20 -8.09 18.68
N ASP A 603 -22.65 -8.13 19.93
CA ASP A 603 -22.01 -8.89 21.00
C ASP A 603 -21.89 -10.38 20.67
N GLY A 604 -22.97 -10.99 20.20
CA GLY A 604 -22.99 -12.40 19.84
C GLY A 604 -21.97 -12.78 18.78
N TYR A 605 -21.86 -11.98 17.71
CA TYR A 605 -20.89 -12.21 16.64
C TYR A 605 -19.46 -11.95 17.13
N ALA A 606 -19.23 -10.83 17.82
CA ALA A 606 -17.91 -10.48 18.33
C ALA A 606 -17.39 -11.55 19.31
N GLU A 607 -18.23 -12.08 20.19
CA GLU A 607 -17.88 -13.16 21.12
C GLU A 607 -17.57 -14.46 20.38
N ALA A 608 -18.41 -14.83 19.41
CA ALA A 608 -18.21 -16.00 18.58
C ALA A 608 -16.91 -15.95 17.77
N LEU A 609 -16.61 -14.79 17.20
CA LEU A 609 -15.37 -14.52 16.48
C LEU A 609 -14.15 -14.66 17.41
N ARG A 610 -14.21 -14.11 18.62
CA ARG A 610 -13.11 -14.24 19.61
C ARG A 610 -12.93 -15.70 20.05
N ALA A 611 -14.03 -16.43 20.26
CA ALA A 611 -13.98 -17.86 20.59
C ALA A 611 -13.34 -18.70 19.47
N ALA A 612 -13.60 -18.35 18.21
CA ALA A 612 -13.01 -19.03 17.05
C ALA A 612 -11.50 -18.75 16.87
N TYR A 613 -10.99 -17.62 17.41
CA TYR A 613 -9.59 -17.20 17.28
C TYR A 613 -8.97 -16.86 18.65
N PRO A 614 -8.73 -17.87 19.53
CA PRO A 614 -8.28 -17.63 20.91
C PRO A 614 -6.89 -17.00 21.03
N LYS A 615 -6.07 -17.04 19.96
CA LYS A 615 -4.74 -16.41 19.92
C LYS A 615 -4.76 -14.97 19.43
N MET A 616 -5.90 -14.48 18.92
CA MET A 616 -6.02 -13.13 18.38
C MET A 616 -6.09 -12.11 19.53
N PRO A 617 -5.22 -11.08 19.57
CA PRO A 617 -5.25 -10.05 20.61
C PRO A 617 -6.61 -9.35 20.68
N GLU A 618 -7.15 -9.13 21.89
CA GLU A 618 -8.46 -8.46 22.08
C GLU A 618 -8.53 -7.06 21.46
N SER A 619 -7.39 -6.37 21.38
CA SER A 619 -7.25 -5.05 20.80
C SER A 619 -7.06 -5.05 19.28
N ALA A 620 -6.97 -6.22 18.62
CA ALA A 620 -6.80 -6.30 17.17
C ALA A 620 -8.07 -5.86 16.44
N ASP A 621 -7.88 -5.10 15.37
CA ASP A 621 -8.95 -4.66 14.47
C ASP A 621 -9.55 -5.83 13.67
N PHE A 622 -10.76 -5.63 13.15
CA PHE A 622 -11.49 -6.68 12.45
C PHE A 622 -10.77 -7.19 11.18
N VAL A 623 -10.08 -6.30 10.46
CA VAL A 623 -9.28 -6.67 9.27
C VAL A 623 -8.17 -7.69 9.59
N MET A 624 -7.69 -7.74 10.84
CA MET A 624 -6.59 -8.63 11.23
C MET A 624 -6.98 -10.12 11.22
N PHE A 625 -8.27 -10.44 11.28
CA PHE A 625 -8.74 -11.83 11.14
C PHE A 625 -8.48 -12.38 9.73
N TRP A 626 -8.60 -11.54 8.69
CA TRP A 626 -8.22 -11.94 7.32
C TRP A 626 -6.71 -12.08 7.19
N TRP A 627 -5.95 -11.14 7.76
CA TRP A 627 -4.49 -11.17 7.73
C TRP A 627 -3.93 -12.44 8.38
N GLU A 628 -4.42 -12.80 9.58
CA GLU A 628 -4.07 -14.05 10.30
C GLU A 628 -4.33 -15.29 9.44
N LYS A 629 -5.54 -15.40 8.85
CA LYS A 629 -5.90 -16.55 8.01
C LYS A 629 -4.98 -16.69 6.79
N ALA A 630 -4.70 -15.59 6.10
CA ALA A 630 -3.82 -15.61 4.94
C ALA A 630 -2.37 -15.93 5.32
N ALA A 631 -1.90 -15.42 6.46
CA ALA A 631 -0.59 -15.74 7.01
C ALA A 631 -0.47 -17.23 7.36
N LEU A 632 -1.49 -17.82 7.99
CA LEU A 632 -1.54 -19.25 8.27
C LEU A 632 -1.58 -20.11 7.00
N ALA A 633 -2.37 -19.74 5.99
CA ALA A 633 -2.43 -20.45 4.71
C ALA A 633 -1.07 -20.43 3.98
N THR A 634 -0.42 -19.28 3.97
CA THR A 634 0.90 -19.08 3.32
C THR A 634 1.99 -19.87 4.04
N ARG A 635 2.03 -19.83 5.38
CA ARG A 635 2.99 -20.63 6.17
C ARG A 635 2.74 -22.14 6.07
N ALA A 636 1.50 -22.55 5.81
CA ALA A 636 1.16 -23.94 5.54
C ALA A 636 1.56 -24.40 4.13
N GLY A 637 2.06 -23.50 3.28
CA GLY A 637 2.41 -23.79 1.88
C GLY A 637 1.20 -23.94 0.95
N LYS A 638 0.01 -23.54 1.40
CA LYS A 638 -1.23 -23.58 0.59
C LYS A 638 -1.36 -22.37 -0.34
N THR A 639 -0.61 -21.31 -0.07
CA THR A 639 -0.64 -20.03 -0.77
C THR A 639 0.80 -19.55 -0.97
N ARG A 640 1.13 -19.05 -2.16
CA ARG A 640 2.46 -18.54 -2.53
C ARG A 640 2.70 -17.15 -1.94
N ARG A 641 1.71 -16.24 -2.07
CA ARG A 641 1.75 -14.87 -1.54
C ARG A 641 0.35 -14.38 -1.21
N PHE A 642 0.27 -13.43 -0.28
CA PHE A 642 -0.95 -12.68 -0.06
C PHE A 642 -0.70 -11.18 0.07
N GLY A 643 -1.67 -10.38 -0.31
CA GLY A 643 -1.63 -8.92 -0.21
C GLY A 643 -2.95 -8.34 0.28
N PHE A 644 -2.90 -7.44 1.26
CA PHE A 644 -4.11 -6.77 1.76
C PHE A 644 -3.94 -5.27 1.87
N ILE A 645 -5.04 -4.55 1.63
CA ILE A 645 -5.24 -3.21 2.15
C ILE A 645 -5.77 -3.33 3.59
N THR A 646 -5.22 -2.53 4.49
CA THR A 646 -5.61 -2.47 5.91
C THR A 646 -5.64 -1.01 6.36
N THR A 647 -6.06 -0.74 7.60
CA THR A 647 -5.91 0.61 8.18
C THR A 647 -4.43 0.92 8.44
N ASN A 648 -4.01 2.18 8.35
CA ASN A 648 -2.62 2.54 8.68
C ASN A 648 -2.24 2.29 10.15
N SER A 649 -3.22 1.95 10.99
CA SER A 649 -3.00 1.51 12.36
C SER A 649 -2.32 0.13 12.44
N LEU A 650 -2.16 -0.58 11.31
CA LEU A 650 -1.35 -1.80 11.21
C LEU A 650 0.05 -1.65 11.84
N ARG A 651 0.64 -0.45 11.76
CA ARG A 651 1.95 -0.11 12.36
C ARG A 651 1.92 0.04 13.90
N GLN A 652 0.72 0.15 14.48
CA GLN A 652 0.53 0.37 15.91
C GLN A 652 0.59 -0.96 16.67
N THR A 653 0.95 -0.90 17.96
CA THR A 653 1.27 -2.09 18.76
C THR A 653 0.15 -3.15 18.76
N PHE A 654 -1.13 -2.76 18.80
CA PHE A 654 -2.23 -3.72 18.92
C PHE A 654 -2.43 -4.59 17.66
N ASN A 655 -2.26 -4.04 16.46
CA ASN A 655 -2.33 -4.82 15.22
C ASN A 655 -0.99 -5.49 14.91
N ARG A 656 0.13 -4.84 15.25
CA ARG A 656 1.50 -5.38 15.05
C ARG A 656 1.71 -6.72 15.74
N GLN A 657 1.10 -6.92 16.91
CA GLN A 657 1.14 -8.19 17.65
C GLN A 657 0.59 -9.39 16.88
N VAL A 658 -0.23 -9.15 15.84
CA VAL A 658 -0.69 -10.21 14.94
C VAL A 658 0.40 -10.59 13.94
N LEU A 659 1.21 -9.64 13.46
CA LEU A 659 2.24 -9.88 12.44
C LEU A 659 3.49 -10.55 13.02
N GLU A 660 3.92 -10.08 14.20
CA GLU A 660 5.19 -10.46 14.84
C GLU A 660 5.41 -11.99 14.91
N PRO A 661 4.44 -12.82 15.34
CA PRO A 661 4.63 -14.25 15.43
C PRO A 661 4.87 -14.93 14.08
N HIS A 662 4.35 -14.37 12.98
CA HIS A 662 4.56 -14.93 11.64
C HIS A 662 5.87 -14.47 11.02
N LEU A 663 6.27 -13.23 11.25
CA LEU A 663 7.52 -12.67 10.70
C LEU A 663 8.76 -13.17 11.45
N ALA A 664 8.64 -13.43 12.76
CA ALA A 664 9.75 -13.85 13.61
C ALA A 664 9.85 -15.38 13.83
N ASP A 665 9.01 -16.18 13.17
CA ASP A 665 9.04 -17.63 13.34
C ASP A 665 10.36 -18.22 12.80
N PRO A 666 11.11 -18.99 13.62
CA PRO A 666 12.44 -19.46 13.22
C PRO A 666 12.42 -20.59 12.18
N LYS A 667 11.29 -21.29 12.00
CA LYS A 667 11.19 -22.47 11.12
C LYS A 667 10.48 -22.16 9.82
N LYS A 668 9.40 -21.38 9.89
CA LYS A 668 8.56 -21.01 8.74
C LYS A 668 8.23 -19.51 8.82
N PRO A 669 9.25 -18.65 8.67
CA PRO A 669 9.05 -17.20 8.68
C PRO A 669 8.24 -16.77 7.47
N LEU A 670 7.49 -15.69 7.64
CA LEU A 670 7.02 -14.86 6.54
C LEU A 670 7.92 -13.62 6.42
N SER A 671 7.99 -13.06 5.22
CA SER A 671 8.59 -11.75 4.97
C SER A 671 7.59 -10.85 4.25
N LEU A 672 7.57 -9.58 4.62
CA LEU A 672 6.86 -8.55 3.88
C LEU A 672 7.71 -8.16 2.65
N THR A 673 7.23 -8.50 1.46
CA THR A 673 7.93 -8.26 0.17
C THR A 673 7.57 -6.91 -0.45
N PHE A 674 6.46 -6.32 -0.02
CA PHE A 674 6.01 -4.99 -0.42
C PHE A 674 5.23 -4.36 0.74
N ALA A 675 5.46 -3.07 1.02
CA ALA A 675 4.63 -2.33 1.95
C ALA A 675 4.51 -0.84 1.59
N ILE A 676 3.32 -0.28 1.83
CA ILE A 676 3.08 1.17 1.92
C ILE A 676 2.43 1.42 3.28
N PRO A 677 3.13 2.01 4.25
CA PRO A 677 2.62 2.11 5.62
C PRO A 677 1.48 3.11 5.79
N ASP A 678 1.39 4.11 4.92
CA ASP A 678 0.55 5.28 5.15
C ASP A 678 0.14 5.97 3.84
N HIS A 679 -0.89 5.44 3.18
CA HIS A 679 -1.41 5.94 1.91
C HIS A 679 -2.76 6.67 2.11
N PRO A 680 -2.98 7.84 1.49
CA PRO A 680 -4.26 8.54 1.60
C PRO A 680 -5.38 7.76 0.90
N TRP A 681 -6.54 7.71 1.56
CA TRP A 681 -7.79 7.22 0.99
C TRP A 681 -8.82 8.34 1.00
N VAL A 682 -9.60 8.45 -0.06
CA VAL A 682 -10.69 9.41 -0.14
C VAL A 682 -11.99 8.64 -0.06
N ASP A 683 -12.78 8.91 0.97
CA ASP A 683 -14.15 8.43 1.02
C ASP A 683 -15.01 9.31 0.11
N ALA A 684 -15.46 8.75 -1.02
CA ALA A 684 -16.26 9.45 -2.02
C ALA A 684 -17.64 9.91 -1.50
N GLY A 685 -18.07 9.46 -0.32
CA GLY A 685 -19.35 9.84 0.29
C GLY A 685 -19.28 10.95 1.35
N GLU A 686 -18.19 11.04 2.13
CA GLU A 686 -18.16 11.85 3.35
C GLU A 686 -16.94 12.76 3.49
N GLY A 687 -15.94 12.69 2.60
CA GLY A 687 -14.75 13.54 2.68
C GLY A 687 -13.87 13.27 3.93
N ALA A 688 -14.15 12.21 4.69
CA ALA A 688 -13.32 11.78 5.81
C ALA A 688 -12.00 11.20 5.28
N ALA A 689 -10.87 11.86 5.60
CA ALA A 689 -9.54 11.42 5.19
C ALA A 689 -9.09 10.20 6.01
N VAL A 690 -9.44 9.00 5.55
CA VAL A 690 -8.91 7.75 6.09
C VAL A 690 -7.52 7.51 5.51
N ARG A 691 -6.61 6.94 6.31
CA ARG A 691 -5.29 6.51 5.84
C ARG A 691 -5.18 5.00 5.95
N ILE A 692 -4.70 4.38 4.88
CA ILE A 692 -4.59 2.93 4.73
C ILE A 692 -3.13 2.49 4.68
N ALA A 693 -2.89 1.21 4.96
CA ALA A 693 -1.63 0.54 4.68
C ALA A 693 -1.85 -0.56 3.64
N MET A 694 -0.88 -0.78 2.77
CA MET A 694 -0.86 -1.86 1.77
C MET A 694 0.31 -2.79 2.10
N THR A 695 0.10 -4.09 2.23
CA THR A 695 1.18 -5.04 2.54
C THR A 695 1.06 -6.31 1.71
N VAL A 696 2.19 -6.84 1.24
CA VAL A 696 2.30 -8.16 0.61
C VAL A 696 3.29 -9.02 1.38
N ALA A 697 2.91 -10.24 1.73
CA ALA A 697 3.74 -11.20 2.43
C ALA A 697 3.97 -12.47 1.61
N ALA A 698 5.14 -13.07 1.79
CA ALA A 698 5.58 -14.30 1.14
C ALA A 698 6.32 -15.19 2.16
N PRO A 699 6.39 -16.52 1.94
CA PRO A 699 7.17 -17.41 2.81
C PRO A 699 8.67 -17.17 2.68
N GLY A 700 9.40 -17.40 3.77
CA GLY A 700 10.85 -17.29 3.84
C GLY A 700 11.34 -15.96 4.42
N SER A 701 12.66 -15.76 4.35
CA SER A 701 13.36 -14.54 4.74
C SER A 701 13.80 -13.80 3.48
N LEU A 702 12.95 -12.90 2.99
CA LEU A 702 13.15 -12.17 1.73
C LEU A 702 13.23 -10.66 2.01
N PRO A 703 14.05 -9.90 1.27
CA PRO A 703 13.97 -8.46 1.28
C PRO A 703 12.63 -8.00 0.70
N GLY A 704 12.13 -6.86 1.18
CA GLY A 704 10.93 -6.21 0.69
C GLY A 704 11.19 -4.81 0.17
N ARG A 705 10.25 -4.31 -0.63
CA ARG A 705 10.21 -2.91 -1.09
C ARG A 705 9.25 -2.10 -0.23
N LEU A 706 9.77 -1.11 0.48
CA LEU A 706 8.98 -0.19 1.28
C LEU A 706 8.81 1.11 0.50
N PHE A 707 7.57 1.53 0.27
CA PHE A 707 7.27 2.82 -0.35
C PHE A 707 6.67 3.79 0.68
N THR A 708 7.19 5.01 0.72
CA THR A 708 6.68 6.10 1.55
C THR A 708 6.12 7.19 0.65
N VAL A 709 4.94 7.71 1.01
CA VAL A 709 4.33 8.86 0.32
C VAL A 709 5.10 10.13 0.68
N THR A 710 5.74 10.76 -0.29
CA THR A 710 6.52 12.00 -0.13
C THR A 710 5.77 13.25 -0.61
N GLY A 711 4.75 13.06 -1.45
CA GLY A 711 3.89 14.13 -1.94
C GLY A 711 2.48 13.62 -2.18
N GLU A 712 1.48 14.45 -1.87
CA GLU A 712 0.07 14.20 -2.15
C GLU A 712 -0.47 15.40 -2.92
N ARG A 713 -1.06 15.16 -4.10
CA ARG A 713 -1.83 16.19 -4.81
C ARG A 713 -3.30 15.82 -4.75
N ARG A 714 -4.15 16.82 -4.52
CA ARG A 714 -5.58 16.64 -4.76
C ARG A 714 -5.75 16.59 -6.27
N GLY A 715 -6.17 15.44 -6.78
CA GLY A 715 -6.65 15.35 -8.15
C GLY A 715 -7.86 16.25 -8.35
N GLU A 716 -8.25 16.49 -9.61
CA GLU A 716 -9.42 17.30 -9.92
C GLU A 716 -10.72 16.70 -9.34
N ARG A 717 -10.78 15.38 -9.09
CA ARG A 717 -11.98 14.67 -8.61
C ARG A 717 -11.63 13.47 -7.69
N GLU A 718 -12.46 13.21 -6.68
CA GLU A 718 -12.17 12.26 -5.58
C GLU A 718 -12.23 10.77 -5.93
N ALA A 719 -12.98 10.38 -6.97
CA ALA A 719 -13.25 8.97 -7.32
C ALA A 719 -12.06 8.24 -7.99
N GLU A 720 -11.05 8.98 -8.48
CA GLU A 720 -9.87 8.43 -9.17
C GLU A 720 -8.74 8.09 -8.18
N GLY A 721 -8.95 8.34 -6.89
CA GLY A 721 -7.91 8.27 -5.86
C GLY A 721 -7.07 9.55 -5.80
N ARG A 722 -6.10 9.59 -4.89
CA ARG A 722 -5.13 10.70 -4.83
C ARG A 722 -3.89 10.35 -5.63
N ASP A 723 -3.43 11.30 -6.43
CA ASP A 723 -2.09 11.27 -6.99
C ASP A 723 -1.06 11.42 -5.87
N VAL A 724 -0.19 10.42 -5.78
CA VAL A 724 0.86 10.35 -4.76
C VAL A 724 2.22 10.18 -5.41
N THR A 725 3.21 10.88 -4.86
CA THR A 725 4.62 10.63 -5.15
C THR A 725 5.15 9.64 -4.13
N LEU A 726 5.77 8.55 -4.60
CA LEU A 726 6.30 7.48 -3.76
C LEU A 726 7.83 7.48 -3.82
N SER A 727 8.47 7.31 -2.66
CA SER A 727 9.90 7.02 -2.54
C SER A 727 10.10 5.60 -2.04
N GLY A 728 10.93 4.81 -2.73
CA GLY A 728 11.14 3.39 -2.45
C GLY A 728 12.46 3.10 -1.74
N GLN A 729 12.45 2.14 -0.82
CA GLN A 729 13.61 1.54 -0.17
C GLN A 729 13.54 0.02 -0.26
N VAL A 730 14.69 -0.66 -0.26
CA VAL A 730 14.77 -2.14 -0.29
C VAL A 730 15.49 -2.63 0.96
N GLY A 731 14.90 -3.60 1.64
CA GLY A 731 15.47 -4.17 2.86
C GLY A 731 14.49 -5.05 3.61
N LYS A 732 14.88 -5.56 4.77
CA LYS A 732 13.97 -6.33 5.63
C LYS A 732 12.92 -5.39 6.21
N ILE A 733 11.65 -5.61 5.86
CA ILE A 733 10.54 -4.83 6.40
C ILE A 733 10.07 -5.51 7.69
N HIS A 734 10.15 -4.78 8.80
CA HIS A 734 9.72 -5.25 10.11
C HIS A 734 8.21 -5.07 10.30
N ALA A 735 7.64 -5.63 11.39
CA ALA A 735 6.21 -5.58 11.68
C ALA A 735 5.65 -4.15 11.84
N ASN A 736 6.52 -3.16 12.13
CA ASN A 736 6.17 -1.74 12.18
C ASN A 736 6.13 -1.06 10.78
N LEU A 737 6.32 -1.84 9.71
CA LEU A 737 6.40 -1.39 8.32
C LEU A 737 7.52 -0.38 8.07
N ARG A 738 8.68 -0.61 8.70
CA ARG A 738 9.91 0.13 8.45
C ARG A 738 11.03 -0.82 8.03
N ILE A 739 11.97 -0.27 7.28
CA ILE A 739 13.29 -0.86 7.05
C ILE A 739 14.25 -0.12 7.99
N GLY A 740 15.19 -0.84 8.59
CA GLY A 740 16.15 -0.27 9.54
C GLY A 740 16.15 -0.99 10.88
N ALA A 741 16.50 -0.27 11.94
CA ALA A 741 16.61 -0.77 13.30
C ALA A 741 15.29 -1.36 13.79
N ASP A 742 15.35 -2.60 14.28
CA ASP A 742 14.20 -3.29 14.87
C ASP A 742 13.95 -2.83 16.31
N VAL A 743 13.58 -1.56 16.47
CA VAL A 743 13.24 -0.95 17.77
C VAL A 743 12.12 -1.73 18.47
N ALA A 744 11.27 -2.41 17.70
CA ALA A 744 10.20 -3.26 18.22
C ALA A 744 10.71 -4.48 19.01
N SER A 745 11.90 -4.97 18.68
CA SER A 745 12.54 -6.13 19.32
C SER A 745 13.24 -5.81 20.64
N ALA A 746 13.36 -4.52 21.00
CA ALA A 746 14.01 -4.08 22.22
C ALA A 746 13.29 -4.63 23.48
N LYS A 747 14.08 -5.09 24.45
CA LYS A 747 13.60 -5.68 25.70
C LYS A 747 13.59 -4.65 26.81
N THR A 748 12.62 -4.73 27.72
CA THR A 748 12.65 -3.97 28.97
C THR A 748 13.92 -4.33 29.76
N LEU A 749 14.59 -3.31 30.31
CA LEU A 749 15.79 -3.45 31.12
C LEU A 749 15.43 -3.29 32.61
N ARG A 750 15.95 -4.18 33.46
CA ARG A 750 15.81 -4.11 34.92
C ARG A 750 16.38 -2.81 35.47
N ALA A 751 17.46 -2.30 34.87
CA ALA A 751 18.04 -1.00 35.19
C ALA A 751 17.01 0.14 35.26
N ASN A 752 15.94 0.06 34.46
CA ASN A 752 14.93 1.11 34.34
C ASN A 752 13.64 0.78 35.11
N GLU A 753 13.54 -0.42 35.68
CA GLU A 753 12.33 -0.93 36.33
C GLU A 753 11.98 -0.12 37.58
N GLY A 754 10.70 0.18 37.76
CA GLY A 754 10.21 0.87 38.96
C GLY A 754 10.44 2.39 38.98
N LEU A 755 10.92 3.01 37.89
CA LEU A 755 11.26 4.45 37.91
C LEU A 755 10.25 5.34 37.19
N ALA A 756 9.55 4.85 36.16
CA ALA A 756 8.66 5.67 35.34
C ALA A 756 7.20 5.22 35.42
N TYR A 757 6.30 6.16 35.76
CA TYR A 757 4.87 5.89 35.89
C TYR A 757 4.01 7.03 35.32
N ARG A 758 2.78 6.67 34.93
CA ARG A 758 1.75 7.65 34.63
C ARG A 758 1.28 8.34 35.91
N GLY A 759 0.95 9.63 35.83
CA GLY A 759 0.43 10.39 36.96
C GLY A 759 -1.00 10.01 37.40
N MET A 760 -1.50 10.78 38.36
CA MET A 760 -2.72 10.53 39.11
C MET A 760 -3.96 10.67 38.22
N GLN A 761 -4.84 9.66 38.23
CA GLN A 761 -6.12 9.73 37.51
C GLN A 761 -7.24 9.98 38.50
N LEU A 762 -7.73 11.21 38.52
CA LEU A 762 -8.63 11.68 39.57
C LEU A 762 -10.00 11.00 39.50
N ILE A 763 -10.66 11.02 38.33
CA ILE A 763 -12.09 10.66 38.14
C ILE A 763 -12.94 11.43 39.17
N GLY A 764 -13.54 12.55 38.80
CA GLY A 764 -14.06 13.52 39.77
C GLY A 764 -13.35 14.86 39.65
N SER A 765 -13.98 15.82 38.97
CA SER A 765 -13.41 17.17 38.85
C SER A 765 -13.32 17.91 40.20
N GLY A 766 -14.18 17.56 41.16
CA GLY A 766 -14.22 18.14 42.51
C GLY A 766 -12.97 17.93 43.36
N PHE A 767 -12.03 17.06 42.98
CA PHE A 767 -10.72 16.93 43.65
C PHE A 767 -9.79 18.12 43.36
N ILE A 768 -10.00 18.82 42.25
CA ILE A 768 -9.18 19.97 41.86
C ILE A 768 -9.76 21.21 42.53
N VAL A 769 -8.91 21.95 43.24
CA VAL A 769 -9.29 23.16 43.97
C VAL A 769 -8.34 24.32 43.64
N THR A 770 -8.87 25.53 43.67
CA THR A 770 -8.08 26.75 43.62
C THR A 770 -7.36 27.00 44.95
N PRO A 771 -6.31 27.83 44.98
CA PRO A 771 -5.67 28.21 46.24
C PRO A 771 -6.58 28.86 47.27
N THR A 772 -7.60 29.58 46.81
CA THR A 772 -8.59 30.20 47.70
C THR A 772 -9.53 29.16 48.30
N GLU A 773 -10.03 28.21 47.50
CA GLU A 773 -10.84 27.09 47.99
C GLU A 773 -10.05 26.21 48.96
N ALA A 774 -8.80 25.88 48.65
CA ALA A 774 -7.95 25.09 49.55
C ALA A 774 -7.77 25.75 50.93
N ARG A 775 -7.56 27.08 50.98
CA ARG A 775 -7.52 27.83 52.25
C ARG A 775 -8.86 27.77 52.99
N ALA A 776 -9.97 27.87 52.26
CA ALA A 776 -11.31 27.73 52.84
C ALA A 776 -11.58 26.33 53.40
N LEU A 777 -10.97 25.29 52.81
CA LEU A 777 -11.01 23.91 53.31
C LEU A 777 -10.09 23.67 54.53
N GLY A 778 -9.27 24.65 54.91
CA GLY A 778 -8.41 24.60 56.09
C GLY A 778 -6.90 24.52 55.80
N LEU A 779 -6.47 24.68 54.54
CA LEU A 779 -5.04 24.64 54.21
C LEU A 779 -4.30 25.80 54.92
N GLY A 780 -3.34 25.45 55.78
CA GLY A 780 -2.58 26.39 56.61
C GLY A 780 -3.18 26.67 57.99
N THR A 781 -4.37 26.13 58.30
CA THR A 781 -5.02 26.26 59.62
C THR A 781 -5.31 24.92 60.27
N VAL A 782 -5.53 23.86 59.49
CA VAL A 782 -5.76 22.49 59.98
C VAL A 782 -4.45 21.69 59.89
N PRO A 783 -3.87 21.22 61.02
CA PRO A 783 -2.62 20.48 61.01
C PRO A 783 -2.69 19.19 60.18
N GLY A 784 -1.65 18.93 59.39
CA GLY A 784 -1.55 17.72 58.58
C GLY A 784 -2.29 17.80 57.24
N LEU A 785 -3.01 18.87 56.95
CA LEU A 785 -3.74 19.02 55.68
C LEU A 785 -2.83 19.39 54.52
N GLU A 786 -1.67 19.99 54.80
CA GLU A 786 -0.61 20.34 53.85
C GLU A 786 -0.04 19.12 53.09
N THR A 787 -0.14 17.92 53.65
CA THR A 787 0.27 16.67 52.97
C THR A 787 -0.82 16.11 52.06
N HIS A 788 -2.08 16.53 52.26
CA HIS A 788 -3.26 16.05 51.55
C HIS A 788 -3.83 17.07 50.54
N ILE A 789 -3.40 18.32 50.54
CA ILE A 789 -3.71 19.28 49.48
C ILE A 789 -2.40 19.74 48.85
N ARG A 790 -2.16 19.28 47.61
CA ARG A 790 -0.86 19.42 46.93
C ARG A 790 -0.98 20.21 45.64
N ALA A 791 0.11 20.85 45.23
CA ALA A 791 0.19 21.49 43.92
C ALA A 791 -0.08 20.46 42.82
N TYR A 792 -0.80 20.85 41.77
CA TYR A 792 -1.18 19.93 40.70
C TYR A 792 -0.83 20.50 39.33
N ARG A 793 -0.33 19.62 38.44
CA ARG A 793 0.09 20.01 37.09
C ARG A 793 -0.39 19.00 36.06
N ASN A 794 -0.93 19.49 34.95
CA ASN A 794 -1.22 18.71 33.76
C ASN A 794 -0.29 19.05 32.59
N GLY A 795 -0.48 18.41 31.44
CA GLY A 795 0.33 18.65 30.25
C GLY A 795 0.37 20.12 29.79
N ARG A 796 -0.75 20.85 29.89
CA ARG A 796 -0.78 22.28 29.54
C ARG A 796 0.03 23.10 30.55
N ASP A 797 -0.03 22.75 31.84
CA ASP A 797 0.74 23.44 32.87
C ASP A 797 2.26 23.19 32.76
N LEU A 798 2.70 22.10 32.10
CA LEU A 798 4.12 21.87 31.81
C LEU A 798 4.58 22.59 30.54
N THR A 799 3.72 22.66 29.53
CA THR A 799 4.06 23.20 28.20
C THR A 799 3.86 24.72 28.07
N ALA A 800 3.07 25.30 28.97
CA ALA A 800 2.70 26.71 29.00
C ALA A 800 2.63 27.22 30.46
N SER A 801 2.10 28.42 30.66
CA SER A 801 1.90 28.99 32.00
C SER A 801 1.00 28.10 32.87
N PRO A 802 1.46 27.68 34.07
CA PRO A 802 0.66 26.86 34.97
C PRO A 802 -0.59 27.57 35.48
N ARG A 803 -1.70 26.83 35.60
CA ARG A 803 -2.96 27.34 36.16
C ARG A 803 -2.90 27.67 37.65
N GLY A 804 -1.89 27.17 38.37
CA GLY A 804 -1.75 27.41 39.82
C GLY A 804 -2.78 26.67 40.69
N VAL A 805 -3.41 25.61 40.18
CA VAL A 805 -4.38 24.79 40.92
C VAL A 805 -3.70 23.78 41.85
N MET A 806 -4.46 23.29 42.82
CA MET A 806 -4.11 22.23 43.75
C MET A 806 -5.08 21.05 43.63
N VAL A 807 -4.71 19.92 44.23
CA VAL A 807 -5.52 18.70 44.26
C VAL A 807 -5.60 18.15 45.67
N ILE A 808 -6.78 17.67 46.04
CA ILE A 808 -7.04 16.93 47.28
C ILE A 808 -6.61 15.47 47.06
N ASP A 809 -5.61 14.99 47.79
CA ASP A 809 -5.06 13.65 47.76
C ASP A 809 -5.22 12.95 49.12
N LEU A 810 -6.30 12.19 49.25
CA LEU A 810 -6.67 11.47 50.48
C LEU A 810 -6.16 10.02 50.48
N PHE A 811 -5.22 9.68 49.60
CA PHE A 811 -4.64 8.33 49.56
C PHE A 811 -4.00 7.97 50.91
N GLY A 812 -4.24 6.74 51.36
CA GLY A 812 -3.77 6.24 52.67
C GLY A 812 -4.75 6.48 53.83
N LEU A 813 -5.84 7.22 53.62
CA LEU A 813 -6.90 7.43 54.62
C LEU A 813 -8.16 6.63 54.30
N SER A 814 -8.78 6.06 55.32
CA SER A 814 -10.14 5.53 55.26
C SER A 814 -11.17 6.67 55.26
N GLU A 815 -12.37 6.40 54.75
CA GLU A 815 -13.47 7.37 54.73
C GLU A 815 -13.75 7.96 56.13
N GLY A 816 -13.76 7.10 57.16
CA GLY A 816 -14.00 7.49 58.54
C GLY A 816 -12.91 8.42 59.10
N GLU A 817 -11.64 8.18 58.73
CA GLU A 817 -10.52 9.04 59.12
C GLU A 817 -10.61 10.41 58.47
N VAL A 818 -10.96 10.48 57.17
CA VAL A 818 -11.17 11.76 56.48
C VAL A 818 -12.30 12.55 57.15
N ARG A 819 -13.42 11.89 57.46
CA ARG A 819 -14.57 12.53 58.13
C ARG A 819 -14.22 13.08 59.51
N THR A 820 -13.37 12.37 60.26
CA THR A 820 -13.02 12.74 61.65
C THR A 820 -11.90 13.80 61.69
N ARG A 821 -10.87 13.65 60.85
CA ARG A 821 -9.68 14.51 60.87
C ARG A 821 -9.83 15.76 60.00
N PHE A 822 -10.57 15.66 58.90
CA PHE A 822 -10.72 16.72 57.90
C PHE A 822 -12.20 16.88 57.48
N PRO A 823 -13.13 17.22 58.39
CA PRO A 823 -14.57 17.23 58.14
C PRO A 823 -14.99 18.16 56.99
N THR A 824 -14.37 19.33 56.86
CA THR A 824 -14.64 20.27 55.75
C THR A 824 -14.23 19.69 54.39
N VAL A 825 -13.09 18.99 54.34
CA VAL A 825 -12.63 18.31 53.12
C VAL A 825 -13.54 17.15 52.77
N TYR A 826 -13.95 16.35 53.77
CA TYR A 826 -14.91 15.27 53.61
C TYR A 826 -16.21 15.78 52.99
N GLN A 827 -16.78 16.86 53.53
CA GLN A 827 -18.00 17.46 53.01
C GLN A 827 -17.82 17.93 51.56
N HIS A 828 -16.68 18.56 51.24
CA HIS A 828 -16.38 18.99 49.88
C HIS A 828 -16.33 17.83 48.87
N VAL A 829 -15.61 16.75 49.18
CA VAL A 829 -15.56 15.58 48.28
C VAL A 829 -16.90 14.87 48.21
N LEU A 830 -17.67 14.85 49.31
CA LEU A 830 -19.02 14.28 49.33
C LEU A 830 -19.95 15.03 48.37
N ASP A 831 -19.89 16.37 48.37
CA ASP A 831 -20.79 17.21 47.57
C ASP A 831 -20.35 17.32 46.09
N LYS A 832 -19.03 17.27 45.83
CA LYS A 832 -18.46 17.59 44.50
C LYS A 832 -17.91 16.40 43.74
N VAL A 833 -17.56 15.29 44.42
CA VAL A 833 -16.96 14.11 43.78
C VAL A 833 -17.92 12.93 43.79
N LYS A 834 -18.55 12.64 44.92
CA LYS A 834 -19.42 11.45 45.07
C LYS A 834 -20.55 11.39 44.02
N PRO A 835 -21.26 12.49 43.66
CA PRO A 835 -22.30 12.43 42.64
C PRO A 835 -21.78 12.00 41.26
N GLU A 836 -20.57 12.45 40.87
CA GLU A 836 -19.91 12.02 39.63
C GLU A 836 -19.50 10.54 39.72
N ARG A 837 -19.03 10.10 40.89
CA ARG A 837 -18.59 8.72 41.12
C ARG A 837 -19.71 7.71 41.08
N ASP A 838 -20.85 8.01 41.70
CA ASP A 838 -22.00 7.09 41.77
C ASP A 838 -22.51 6.70 40.37
N GLN A 839 -22.31 7.57 39.37
CA GLN A 839 -22.68 7.34 37.98
C GLN A 839 -21.65 6.53 37.17
N ASN A 840 -20.47 6.24 37.71
CA ASN A 840 -19.40 5.57 36.97
C ASN A 840 -19.64 4.06 36.83
N ASN A 841 -19.46 3.46 35.66
CA ASN A 841 -19.69 2.03 35.46
C ASN A 841 -18.77 1.11 36.28
N ARG A 842 -17.60 1.60 36.74
CA ARG A 842 -16.68 0.80 37.57
C ARG A 842 -17.04 0.90 39.04
N ASP A 843 -17.50 -0.22 39.60
CA ASP A 843 -17.94 -0.33 41.00
C ASP A 843 -16.85 0.07 42.03
N SER A 844 -15.57 -0.21 41.75
CA SER A 844 -14.46 0.20 42.61
C SER A 844 -14.34 1.73 42.77
N TYR A 845 -14.73 2.50 41.74
CA TYR A 845 -14.70 3.97 41.78
C TYR A 845 -15.88 4.55 42.57
N LYS A 846 -17.02 3.84 42.61
CA LYS A 846 -18.17 4.17 43.46
C LYS A 846 -17.85 3.94 44.93
N ARG A 847 -17.31 2.75 45.24
CA ARG A 847 -16.98 2.35 46.62
C ARG A 847 -15.89 3.20 47.25
N ASN A 848 -14.86 3.59 46.48
CA ASN A 848 -13.73 4.38 46.97
C ASN A 848 -13.80 5.83 46.46
N TRP A 849 -14.97 6.47 46.61
CA TRP A 849 -15.25 7.76 46.00
C TRP A 849 -14.42 8.92 46.58
N TRP A 850 -13.93 8.81 47.83
CA TRP A 850 -13.14 9.85 48.49
C TRP A 850 -11.65 9.85 48.09
N VAL A 851 -11.19 8.85 47.33
CA VAL A 851 -9.82 8.79 46.78
C VAL A 851 -9.84 8.85 45.26
N HIS A 852 -8.70 9.21 44.66
CA HIS A 852 -8.54 9.23 43.19
C HIS A 852 -8.87 7.86 42.58
N GLY A 853 -9.39 7.86 41.36
CA GLY A 853 -9.79 6.64 40.66
C GLY A 853 -8.61 5.70 40.44
N GLU A 854 -7.48 6.26 39.98
CA GLU A 854 -6.19 5.57 40.00
C GLU A 854 -5.19 6.41 40.82
N PRO A 855 -4.98 6.10 42.12
CA PRO A 855 -4.10 6.87 43.00
C PRO A 855 -2.60 6.57 42.79
N ARG A 856 -2.28 5.72 41.79
CA ARG A 856 -0.93 5.31 41.38
C ARG A 856 -0.04 4.89 42.55
N ARG A 857 -0.43 3.80 43.21
CA ARG A 857 0.27 3.24 44.38
C ARG A 857 1.75 3.02 44.11
N ASP A 858 2.10 2.57 42.90
CA ASP A 858 3.48 2.25 42.52
C ASP A 858 4.35 3.48 42.24
N LEU A 859 3.75 4.63 41.88
CA LEU A 859 4.49 5.87 41.65
C LEU A 859 5.02 6.47 42.97
N ARG A 860 4.27 6.34 44.05
CA ARG A 860 4.55 7.05 45.31
C ARG A 860 5.89 6.63 45.93
N PRO A 861 6.23 5.33 46.05
CA PRO A 861 7.54 4.91 46.54
C PRO A 861 8.71 5.39 45.67
N ALA A 862 8.52 5.45 44.35
CA ALA A 862 9.57 5.92 43.44
C ALA A 862 9.88 7.43 43.56
N LEU A 863 9.00 8.19 44.22
CA LEU A 863 9.19 9.62 44.49
C LEU A 863 9.58 9.88 45.96
N GLU A 864 9.57 8.86 46.81
CA GLU A 864 9.81 9.02 48.24
C GLU A 864 11.26 9.43 48.51
N GLY A 865 11.47 10.44 49.35
CA GLY A 865 12.79 10.97 49.67
C GLY A 865 13.42 11.88 48.60
N LEU A 866 12.83 11.99 47.41
CA LEU A 866 13.34 12.87 46.36
C LEU A 866 12.89 14.32 46.57
N PRO A 867 13.76 15.34 46.35
CA PRO A 867 13.36 16.75 46.40
C PRO A 867 12.61 17.19 45.14
N ARG A 868 12.82 16.50 44.01
CA ARG A 868 12.23 16.77 42.70
C ARG A 868 12.26 15.50 41.85
N TYR A 869 11.52 15.48 40.76
CA TYR A 869 11.50 14.36 39.82
C TYR A 869 11.31 14.84 38.38
N ILE A 870 11.73 14.03 37.41
CA ILE A 870 11.59 14.38 35.98
C ILE A 870 10.16 14.07 35.53
N ALA A 871 9.55 15.00 34.80
CA ALA A 871 8.22 14.81 34.22
C ALA A 871 8.19 15.17 32.75
N THR A 872 7.25 14.56 32.05
CA THR A 872 7.06 14.82 30.64
C THR A 872 5.63 14.48 30.17
N VAL A 873 5.14 15.16 29.14
CA VAL A 873 3.75 15.00 28.66
C VAL A 873 3.62 13.71 27.85
N GLU A 874 2.50 13.00 27.96
CA GLU A 874 2.29 11.76 27.21
C GLU A 874 2.12 12.04 25.70
N THR A 875 1.38 13.07 25.30
CA THR A 875 1.21 13.46 23.89
C THR A 875 1.70 14.88 23.65
N ALA A 876 2.71 15.04 22.80
CA ALA A 876 3.29 16.35 22.48
C ALA A 876 3.96 16.34 21.10
N LYS A 877 3.80 17.44 20.35
CA LYS A 877 4.46 17.65 19.05
C LYS A 877 5.99 17.53 19.16
N HIS A 878 6.56 18.15 20.19
CA HIS A 878 7.98 18.13 20.49
C HIS A 878 8.22 17.39 21.80
N ARG A 879 9.32 16.64 21.87
CA ARG A 879 9.67 15.86 23.06
C ARG A 879 10.59 16.67 23.96
N PHE A 880 10.18 16.87 25.22
CA PHE A 880 11.01 17.52 26.22
C PHE A 880 10.69 16.99 27.62
N PHE A 881 11.70 17.02 28.48
CA PHE A 881 11.66 16.58 29.87
C PHE A 881 12.06 17.77 30.75
N GLN A 882 11.52 17.84 31.96
CA GLN A 882 11.84 18.91 32.93
C GLN A 882 11.64 18.42 34.36
N PHE A 883 12.23 19.11 35.33
CA PHE A 883 11.98 18.81 36.75
C PHE A 883 10.66 19.40 37.24
N LEU A 884 9.91 18.60 37.98
CA LEU A 884 8.84 19.04 38.89
C LEU A 884 9.31 18.90 40.33
N ASP A 885 8.87 19.84 41.17
CA ASP A 885 9.07 19.77 42.61
C ASP A 885 8.32 18.57 43.20
N ALA A 886 8.92 17.87 44.17
CA ALA A 886 8.33 16.68 44.76
C ALA A 886 6.98 16.94 45.43
N ALA A 887 6.69 18.15 45.91
CA ALA A 887 5.38 18.51 46.45
C ALA A 887 4.27 18.56 45.38
N THR A 888 4.64 18.65 44.10
CA THR A 888 3.69 18.73 42.98
C THR A 888 3.25 17.35 42.50
N LEU A 889 1.95 17.10 42.44
CA LEU A 889 1.38 15.87 41.87
C LEU A 889 1.17 15.99 40.34
N PRO A 890 1.56 14.96 39.59
CA PRO A 890 1.38 14.92 38.14
C PRO A 890 -0.01 14.37 37.77
N ASP A 891 -0.64 14.97 36.76
CA ASP A 891 -1.85 14.47 36.10
C ASP A 891 -1.64 13.15 35.32
N ASN A 892 -2.73 12.46 34.98
CA ASN A 892 -2.70 11.21 34.23
C ASN A 892 -2.13 11.35 32.81
N MET A 893 -2.05 12.54 32.23
CA MET A 893 -1.39 12.76 30.93
C MET A 893 0.09 13.13 31.07
N LEU A 894 0.66 12.99 32.26
CA LEU A 894 2.10 13.13 32.51
C LEU A 894 2.71 11.77 32.86
N ILE A 895 3.94 11.57 32.38
CA ILE A 895 4.82 10.49 32.84
C ILE A 895 5.81 11.12 33.84
N ALA A 896 5.76 10.65 35.08
CA ALA A 896 6.69 10.99 36.15
C ALA A 896 7.78 9.92 36.23
N ILE A 897 9.02 10.37 36.32
CA ILE A 897 10.23 9.55 36.36
C ILE A 897 10.95 9.90 37.66
N GLY A 898 11.03 8.93 38.58
CA GLY A 898 11.63 9.05 39.91
C GLY A 898 13.16 9.11 39.86
N LEU A 899 13.69 10.18 39.25
CA LEU A 899 15.10 10.52 39.19
C LEU A 899 15.23 12.04 39.43
N ASP A 900 16.12 12.43 40.34
CA ASP A 900 16.35 13.82 40.75
C ASP A 900 17.69 14.40 40.23
N ASP A 901 18.59 13.54 39.75
CA ASP A 901 19.87 13.89 39.13
C ASP A 901 19.68 14.43 37.70
N ALA A 902 20.20 15.63 37.43
CA ALA A 902 20.15 16.28 36.12
C ALA A 902 20.93 15.54 35.03
N THR A 903 21.80 14.58 35.38
CA THR A 903 22.43 13.65 34.42
C THR A 903 21.38 12.91 33.61
N ALA A 904 20.36 12.35 34.27
CA ALA A 904 19.27 11.65 33.60
C ALA A 904 18.41 12.62 32.76
N LEU A 905 18.20 13.84 33.24
CA LEU A 905 17.48 14.87 32.49
C LEU A 905 18.20 15.23 31.18
N ALA A 906 19.54 15.35 31.20
CA ALA A 906 20.36 15.61 30.02
C ALA A 906 20.26 14.45 29.03
N VAL A 907 20.47 13.21 29.48
CA VAL A 907 20.37 12.01 28.61
C VAL A 907 18.98 11.90 27.98
N LEU A 908 17.90 12.05 28.76
CA LEU A 908 16.54 12.00 28.25
C LEU A 908 16.21 13.16 27.29
N SER A 909 16.87 14.31 27.44
CA SER A 909 16.68 15.47 26.56
C SER A 909 17.54 15.42 25.30
N SER A 910 18.48 14.48 25.20
CA SER A 910 19.36 14.32 24.05
C SER A 910 18.63 13.81 22.80
N ARG A 911 19.21 14.11 21.64
CA ARG A 911 18.80 13.56 20.34
C ARG A 911 18.71 12.04 20.36
N PHE A 912 19.61 11.34 21.06
CA PHE A 912 19.61 9.88 21.14
C PHE A 912 18.32 9.33 21.75
N HIS A 913 17.88 9.88 22.89
CA HIS A 913 16.63 9.46 23.52
C HIS A 913 15.40 9.96 22.76
N VAL A 914 15.45 11.17 22.21
CA VAL A 914 14.33 11.72 21.43
C VAL A 914 14.07 10.89 20.18
N VAL A 915 15.12 10.55 19.41
CA VAL A 915 15.03 9.69 18.23
C VAL A 915 14.49 8.30 18.60
N TRP A 916 15.01 7.70 19.68
CA TRP A 916 14.48 6.45 20.24
C TRP A 916 12.99 6.53 20.59
N ALA A 917 12.59 7.55 21.36
CA ALA A 917 11.22 7.72 21.83
C ALA A 917 10.23 7.97 20.69
N LEU A 918 10.65 8.71 19.64
CA LEU A 918 9.84 8.92 18.44
C LEU A 918 9.69 7.66 17.58
N ALA A 919 10.70 6.79 17.58
CA ALA A 919 10.65 5.50 16.87
C ALA A 919 9.89 4.41 17.65
N ALA A 920 10.04 4.37 18.98
CA ALA A 920 9.43 3.37 19.86
C ALA A 920 8.00 3.75 20.31
N GLY A 921 7.68 5.04 20.36
CA GLY A 921 6.42 5.60 20.85
C GLY A 921 5.22 5.39 19.91
N GLY A 922 4.04 5.75 20.40
CA GLY A 922 2.80 5.75 19.61
C GLY A 922 2.55 7.10 18.92
N ARG A 923 1.43 7.20 18.21
CA ARG A 923 0.91 8.48 17.69
C ARG A 923 -0.59 8.61 17.96
N LEU A 924 -1.10 9.83 18.14
CA LEU A 924 -2.52 10.07 18.47
C LEU A 924 -3.05 11.33 17.78
N GLY A 925 -4.34 11.30 17.41
CA GLY A 925 -5.08 12.45 16.88
C GLY A 925 -4.94 12.68 15.37
N TYR A 926 -5.71 13.63 14.83
CA TYR A 926 -5.70 14.01 13.40
C TYR A 926 -4.33 14.56 12.96
N GLY A 927 -3.61 15.24 13.85
CA GLY A 927 -2.24 15.72 13.62
C GLY A 927 -1.15 14.65 13.70
N ASN A 928 -1.50 13.42 14.10
CA ASN A 928 -0.57 12.29 14.27
C ASN A 928 0.58 12.60 15.25
N ASP A 929 0.26 13.32 16.35
CA ASP A 929 1.23 13.80 17.34
C ASP A 929 1.90 12.63 18.08
N PRO A 930 3.23 12.71 18.34
CA PRO A 930 3.96 11.67 19.08
C PRO A 930 3.40 11.44 20.49
N ARG A 931 3.31 10.16 20.87
CA ARG A 931 2.88 9.70 22.19
C ARG A 931 3.99 8.89 22.88
N TYR A 932 4.44 9.39 24.04
CA TYR A 932 5.46 8.76 24.86
C TYR A 932 4.84 7.68 25.75
N ASN A 933 4.99 6.42 25.36
CA ASN A 933 4.58 5.29 26.17
C ASN A 933 5.77 4.78 27.01
N LYS A 934 5.69 4.89 28.33
CA LYS A 934 6.80 4.53 29.23
C LYS A 934 7.33 3.10 29.00
N SER A 935 6.45 2.14 28.73
CA SER A 935 6.84 0.73 28.54
C SER A 935 7.57 0.45 27.22
N ARG A 936 7.56 1.42 26.29
CA ARG A 936 8.25 1.35 25.00
C ARG A 936 9.41 2.34 24.91
N CYS A 937 9.27 3.50 25.53
CA CYS A 937 10.22 4.59 25.39
C CYS A 937 11.24 4.59 26.51
N PHE A 938 10.82 4.41 27.77
CA PHE A 938 11.73 4.49 28.93
C PHE A 938 12.22 3.11 29.36
N ASP A 939 11.30 2.18 29.63
CA ASP A 939 11.61 0.85 30.18
C ASP A 939 12.68 0.06 29.37
N PRO A 940 12.72 0.11 28.02
CA PRO A 940 13.77 -0.55 27.23
C PRO A 940 14.96 0.35 26.84
N PHE A 941 14.99 1.63 27.21
CA PHE A 941 16.05 2.54 26.75
C PHE A 941 17.39 2.23 27.44
N PRO A 942 18.47 1.92 26.68
CA PRO A 942 19.77 1.66 27.27
C PRO A 942 20.51 2.98 27.57
N PHE A 943 20.52 3.41 28.83
CA PHE A 943 21.31 4.58 29.27
C PHE A 943 22.82 4.36 29.05
N PRO A 944 23.60 5.44 28.79
CA PRO A 944 25.04 5.35 28.62
C PRO A 944 25.73 5.01 29.94
N ASP A 945 26.86 4.30 29.87
CA ASP A 945 27.70 3.94 31.03
C ASP A 945 28.74 5.04 31.25
N ALA A 946 28.26 6.21 31.69
CA ALA A 946 29.07 7.41 31.83
C ALA A 946 30.01 7.33 33.04
N THR A 947 31.25 7.80 32.87
CA THR A 947 32.20 8.02 33.98
C THR A 947 31.71 9.16 34.89
N GLU A 948 32.19 9.24 36.14
CA GLU A 948 31.80 10.32 37.05
C GLU A 948 32.12 11.72 36.51
N ALA A 949 33.21 11.87 35.74
CA ALA A 949 33.56 13.11 35.07
C ALA A 949 32.52 13.48 33.99
N GLN A 950 32.10 12.52 33.17
CA GLN A 950 31.05 12.71 32.16
C GLN A 950 29.69 13.01 32.82
N LYS A 951 29.34 12.29 33.90
CA LYS A 951 28.12 12.58 34.68
C LYS A 951 28.13 14.00 35.24
N ALA A 952 29.26 14.48 35.75
CA ALA A 952 29.37 15.85 36.25
C ALA A 952 29.09 16.90 35.15
N ARG A 953 29.62 16.70 33.93
CA ARG A 953 29.35 17.59 32.78
C ARG A 953 27.88 17.52 32.34
N LEU A 954 27.33 16.31 32.20
CA LEU A 954 25.92 16.10 31.85
C LEU A 954 24.97 16.69 32.89
N ARG A 955 25.29 16.55 34.18
CA ARG A 955 24.53 17.15 35.28
C ARG A 955 24.49 18.66 35.17
N ALA A 956 25.64 19.31 34.96
CA ALA A 956 25.71 20.76 34.79
C ALA A 956 24.86 21.24 33.58
N LEU A 957 24.95 20.54 32.44
CA LEU A 957 24.14 20.85 31.26
C LEU A 957 22.63 20.62 31.48
N GLY A 958 22.27 19.57 32.22
CA GLY A 958 20.88 19.28 32.57
C GLY A 958 20.27 20.37 33.47
N GLU A 959 21.02 20.85 34.47
CA GLU A 959 20.61 21.99 35.31
C GLU A 959 20.49 23.27 34.49
N GLU A 960 21.48 23.56 33.62
CA GLU A 960 21.46 24.72 32.73
C GLU A 960 20.23 24.71 31.82
N LEU A 961 19.88 23.54 31.26
CA LEU A 961 18.72 23.36 30.40
C LEU A 961 17.39 23.60 31.13
N ASP A 962 17.21 23.03 32.31
CA ASP A 962 15.99 23.20 33.12
C ASP A 962 15.85 24.64 33.60
N ALA A 963 16.95 25.23 34.10
CA ALA A 963 17.00 26.61 34.56
C ALA A 963 16.71 27.60 33.43
N HIS A 964 17.31 27.42 32.24
CA HIS A 964 17.06 28.27 31.07
C HIS A 964 15.58 28.31 30.72
N ARG A 965 14.96 27.14 30.57
CA ARG A 965 13.54 27.03 30.19
C ARG A 965 12.63 27.67 31.25
N LYS A 966 12.87 27.40 32.53
CA LYS A 966 12.08 27.97 33.63
C LYS A 966 12.24 29.49 33.73
N ALA A 967 13.46 30.01 33.56
CA ALA A 967 13.72 31.46 33.57
C ALA A 967 12.97 32.17 32.44
N GLN A 968 13.02 31.64 31.21
CA GLN A 968 12.31 32.25 30.08
C GLN A 968 10.78 32.17 30.25
N ALA A 969 10.25 31.05 30.74
CA ALA A 969 8.83 30.90 31.01
C ALA A 969 8.34 31.88 32.10
N ALA A 970 9.12 32.05 33.18
CA ALA A 970 8.80 32.99 34.25
C ALA A 970 8.86 34.46 33.80
N ALA A 971 9.84 34.82 32.98
CA ALA A 971 9.98 36.18 32.46
C ALA A 971 8.92 36.54 31.41
N ARG A 972 8.38 35.54 30.69
CA ARG A 972 7.45 35.74 29.56
C ARG A 972 6.24 34.79 29.65
N PRO A 973 5.18 35.13 30.42
CA PRO A 973 4.04 34.23 30.64
C PRO A 973 3.25 33.78 29.39
N LYS A 974 3.39 34.50 28.27
CA LYS A 974 2.77 34.14 26.98
C LYS A 974 3.63 33.17 26.15
N LEU A 975 4.90 32.95 26.53
CA LEU A 975 5.81 32.05 25.84
C LEU A 975 5.49 30.60 26.24
N THR A 976 5.30 29.74 25.25
CA THR A 976 5.07 28.30 25.47
C THR A 976 6.27 27.51 24.99
N LEU A 977 6.58 26.38 25.65
CA LEU A 977 7.65 25.49 25.23
C LEU A 977 7.38 24.97 23.82
N THR A 978 6.13 24.67 23.47
CA THR A 978 5.79 24.23 22.11
C THR A 978 6.19 25.26 21.05
N ALA A 979 5.97 26.56 21.30
CA ALA A 979 6.39 27.61 20.37
C ALA A 979 7.92 27.71 20.28
N VAL A 980 8.61 27.69 21.42
CA VAL A 980 10.09 27.72 21.49
C VAL A 980 10.70 26.57 20.68
N TYR A 981 10.17 25.34 20.82
CA TYR A 981 10.68 24.18 20.10
C TYR A 981 10.29 24.18 18.61
N ASN A 982 9.14 24.73 18.22
CA ASN A 982 8.83 24.93 16.80
C ASN A 982 9.91 25.79 16.12
N VAL A 983 10.33 26.88 16.78
CA VAL A 983 11.37 27.77 16.25
C VAL A 983 12.75 27.10 16.31
N LEU A 984 13.04 26.29 17.33
CA LEU A 984 14.27 25.51 17.41
C LEU A 984 14.42 24.55 16.22
N GLU A 985 13.36 23.83 15.87
CA GLU A 985 13.39 22.89 14.73
C GLU A 985 13.55 23.62 13.39
N LYS A 986 12.88 24.78 13.20
CA LYS A 986 13.11 25.64 12.03
C LYS A 986 14.56 26.10 11.93
N LEU A 987 15.15 26.50 13.06
CA LEU A 987 16.55 26.91 13.13
C LEU A 987 17.50 25.76 12.78
N ARG A 988 17.22 24.52 13.23
CA ARG A 988 17.99 23.31 12.89
C ARG A 988 17.89 22.96 11.40
N ALA A 989 16.72 23.18 10.80
CA ALA A 989 16.47 22.96 9.37
C ALA A 989 17.08 24.04 8.46
N GLY A 990 17.67 25.11 9.02
CA GLY A 990 18.19 26.23 8.23
C GLY A 990 17.10 27.12 7.62
N GLU A 991 15.87 27.03 8.12
CA GLU A 991 14.77 27.88 7.66
C GLU A 991 14.94 29.33 8.14
N ARG A 992 14.40 30.28 7.37
CA ARG A 992 14.41 31.70 7.72
C ARG A 992 13.49 31.97 8.92
N ILE A 993 14.03 32.56 9.99
CA ILE A 993 13.29 32.94 11.20
C ILE A 993 12.84 34.40 11.10
N GLU A 994 11.54 34.64 10.92
CA GLU A 994 10.97 35.98 10.77
C GLU A 994 9.58 36.12 11.40
N GLY A 995 9.09 37.37 11.50
CA GLY A 995 7.78 37.68 12.11
C GLY A 995 7.64 37.14 13.53
N ARG A 996 6.54 36.43 13.81
CA ARG A 996 6.23 35.85 15.12
C ARG A 996 7.25 34.79 15.59
N ASP A 997 7.91 34.12 14.66
CA ASP A 997 8.97 33.15 15.00
C ASP A 997 10.22 33.87 15.50
N LYS A 998 10.49 35.09 14.99
CA LYS A 998 11.59 35.92 15.49
C LYS A 998 11.32 36.45 16.89
N GLU A 999 10.10 36.89 17.17
CA GLU A 999 9.69 37.27 18.54
C GLU A 999 9.86 36.10 19.52
N THR A 1000 9.49 34.90 19.10
CA THR A 1000 9.64 33.68 19.91
C THR A 1000 11.12 33.27 20.05
N TYR A 1001 11.92 33.43 18.99
CA TYR A 1001 13.36 33.20 19.01
C TYR A 1001 14.05 34.06 20.07
N ASP A 1002 13.75 35.37 20.07
CA ASP A 1002 14.36 36.34 20.98
C ASP A 1002 13.82 36.16 22.40
N ALA A 1003 12.51 35.97 22.56
CA ALA A 1003 11.89 35.78 23.88
C ALA A 1003 12.27 34.46 24.56
N GLY A 1004 12.49 33.39 23.79
CA GLY A 1004 12.92 32.09 24.30
C GLY A 1004 14.44 31.90 24.32
N LEU A 1005 15.20 32.88 23.83
CA LEU A 1005 16.64 32.79 23.61
C LEU A 1005 17.02 31.47 22.92
N VAL A 1006 16.34 31.18 21.81
CA VAL A 1006 16.37 29.86 21.13
C VAL A 1006 17.78 29.48 20.66
N GLY A 1007 18.63 30.45 20.30
CA GLY A 1007 20.04 30.19 19.96
C GLY A 1007 20.84 29.59 21.12
N ILE A 1008 20.62 30.09 22.35
CA ILE A 1008 21.26 29.54 23.55
C ILE A 1008 20.70 28.15 23.85
N LEU A 1009 19.38 27.98 23.76
CA LEU A 1009 18.73 26.68 23.92
C LEU A 1009 19.29 25.63 22.95
N LYS A 1010 19.52 26.01 21.68
CA LYS A 1010 20.17 25.15 20.69
C LYS A 1010 21.58 24.76 21.16
N GLY A 1011 22.40 25.73 21.58
CA GLY A 1011 23.75 25.47 22.06
C GLY A 1011 23.80 24.58 23.31
N ILE A 1012 22.81 24.65 24.21
CA ILE A 1012 22.69 23.71 25.34
C ILE A 1012 22.42 22.29 24.82
N HIS A 1013 21.45 22.12 23.90
CA HIS A 1013 21.15 20.82 23.31
C HIS A 1013 22.32 20.22 22.53
N ASP A 1014 23.01 21.02 21.70
CA ASP A 1014 24.15 20.55 20.92
C ASP A 1014 25.29 20.03 21.83
N ARG A 1015 25.54 20.70 22.97
CA ARG A 1015 26.51 20.25 23.98
C ARG A 1015 26.03 18.98 24.69
N ILE A 1016 24.75 18.89 25.04
CA ILE A 1016 24.16 17.66 25.60
C ILE A 1016 24.35 16.49 24.61
N ASP A 1017 24.05 16.70 23.34
CA ASP A 1017 24.16 15.67 22.31
C ASP A 1017 25.61 15.20 22.15
N ALA A 1018 26.58 16.13 22.14
CA ALA A 1018 28.01 15.79 22.08
C ALA A 1018 28.47 14.98 23.31
N GLU A 1019 28.10 15.40 24.52
CA GLU A 1019 28.48 14.72 25.76
C GLU A 1019 27.81 13.35 25.91
N VAL A 1020 26.56 13.21 25.46
CA VAL A 1020 25.87 11.91 25.44
C VAL A 1020 26.50 11.00 24.39
N ALA A 1021 26.89 11.50 23.21
CA ALA A 1021 27.63 10.73 22.22
C ALA A 1021 28.96 10.22 22.79
N GLU A 1022 29.72 11.09 23.47
CA GLU A 1022 30.96 10.71 24.15
C GLU A 1022 30.72 9.65 25.24
N ALA A 1023 29.65 9.79 26.04
CA ALA A 1023 29.29 8.82 27.07
C ALA A 1023 28.90 7.44 26.49
N TYR A 1024 28.38 7.40 25.26
CA TYR A 1024 28.18 6.14 24.52
C TYR A 1024 29.46 5.63 23.81
N GLY A 1025 30.50 6.46 23.68
CA GLY A 1025 31.67 6.18 22.86
C GLY A 1025 31.38 6.26 21.36
N TRP A 1026 30.41 7.08 20.94
CA TRP A 1026 29.93 7.19 19.56
C TRP A 1026 30.28 8.55 18.93
N PRO A 1027 30.38 8.66 17.60
CA PRO A 1027 30.46 9.95 16.91
C PRO A 1027 29.20 10.79 17.17
N ALA A 1028 29.36 12.11 17.30
CA ALA A 1028 28.24 13.03 17.55
C ALA A 1028 27.40 13.31 16.29
N ASP A 1029 27.95 13.07 15.10
CA ASP A 1029 27.37 13.35 13.79
C ASP A 1029 26.63 12.16 13.16
N LEU A 1030 26.38 11.08 13.93
CA LEU A 1030 25.58 9.94 13.46
C LEU A 1030 24.21 10.39 12.95
N ASP A 1031 23.73 9.79 11.86
CA ASP A 1031 22.34 9.94 11.44
C ASP A 1031 21.37 9.22 12.39
N ASP A 1032 20.08 9.52 12.27
CA ASP A 1032 19.05 8.97 13.17
C ASP A 1032 18.97 7.44 13.10
N GLU A 1033 19.24 6.85 11.94
CA GLU A 1033 19.11 5.40 11.71
C GLU A 1033 20.28 4.62 12.33
N ALA A 1034 21.50 5.16 12.21
CA ALA A 1034 22.68 4.64 12.89
C ALA A 1034 22.53 4.73 14.41
N ILE A 1035 21.94 5.82 14.92
CA ILE A 1035 21.60 5.95 16.35
C ILE A 1035 20.66 4.83 16.79
N LEU A 1036 19.54 4.62 16.09
CA LEU A 1036 18.57 3.59 16.45
C LEU A 1036 19.18 2.19 16.39
N THR A 1037 19.97 1.89 15.35
CA THR A 1037 20.63 0.58 15.21
C THR A 1037 21.54 0.29 16.40
N ARG A 1038 22.40 1.25 16.75
CA ARG A 1038 23.33 1.10 17.89
C ARG A 1038 22.59 1.00 19.22
N LEU A 1039 21.50 1.73 19.41
CA LEU A 1039 20.68 1.63 20.63
C LEU A 1039 19.97 0.27 20.74
N VAL A 1040 19.46 -0.29 19.64
CA VAL A 1040 18.86 -1.64 19.64
C VAL A 1040 19.90 -2.71 19.98
N ASP A 1041 21.10 -2.62 19.41
CA ASP A 1041 22.18 -3.56 19.72
C ASP A 1041 22.68 -3.40 21.16
N LEU A 1042 22.80 -2.17 21.65
CA LEU A 1042 23.16 -1.91 23.04
C LEU A 1042 22.09 -2.44 24.00
N ASN A 1043 20.79 -2.27 23.69
CA ASN A 1043 19.70 -2.87 24.47
C ASN A 1043 19.84 -4.39 24.54
N ARG A 1044 20.14 -5.05 23.42
CA ARG A 1044 20.35 -6.51 23.37
C ARG A 1044 21.53 -6.94 24.24
N ALA A 1045 22.64 -6.19 24.19
CA ALA A 1045 23.81 -6.43 25.03
C ALA A 1045 23.48 -6.24 26.52
N ARG A 1046 22.79 -5.14 26.90
CA ARG A 1046 22.35 -4.88 28.28
C ARG A 1046 21.43 -5.98 28.80
N ALA A 1047 20.46 -6.41 28.00
CA ALA A 1047 19.55 -7.48 28.39
C ALA A 1047 20.29 -8.82 28.61
N ALA A 1048 21.36 -9.09 27.86
CA ALA A 1048 22.21 -10.26 28.06
C ALA A 1048 23.05 -10.14 29.35
N GLU A 1049 23.62 -8.97 29.64
CA GLU A 1049 24.33 -8.68 30.89
C GLU A 1049 23.42 -8.84 32.11
N GLU A 1050 22.19 -8.32 32.05
CA GLU A 1050 21.21 -8.42 33.13
C GLU A 1050 20.75 -9.88 33.37
N ALA A 1051 20.63 -10.66 32.29
CA ALA A 1051 20.35 -12.10 32.38
C ALA A 1051 21.48 -12.87 33.07
N GLN A 1052 22.73 -12.37 32.96
CA GLN A 1052 23.91 -12.90 33.66
C GLN A 1052 24.09 -12.30 35.07
N GLY A 1053 23.20 -11.42 35.50
CA GLY A 1053 23.19 -10.82 36.83
C GLY A 1053 23.88 -9.45 36.94
N LEU A 1054 24.48 -8.94 35.87
CA LEU A 1054 25.05 -7.58 35.85
C LEU A 1054 23.97 -6.56 35.50
N VAL A 1055 23.38 -5.94 36.53
CA VAL A 1055 22.37 -4.88 36.36
C VAL A 1055 22.98 -3.52 36.69
N ARG A 1056 22.91 -2.58 35.74
CA ARG A 1056 23.36 -1.18 35.92
C ARG A 1056 22.20 -0.31 36.39
N TRP A 1057 21.87 -0.41 37.67
CA TRP A 1057 20.75 0.33 38.29
C TRP A 1057 20.91 1.84 38.14
N LEU A 1058 19.85 2.53 37.71
CA LEU A 1058 19.83 3.99 37.60
C LEU A 1058 19.65 4.69 38.95
N CYS A 1059 18.89 4.07 39.86
CA CYS A 1059 18.72 4.51 41.24
C CYS A 1059 18.94 3.31 42.19
N PRO A 1060 20.21 2.93 42.45
CA PRO A 1060 20.53 1.75 43.24
C PRO A 1060 19.91 1.74 44.64
N ASP A 1061 19.83 2.90 45.30
CA ASP A 1061 19.30 3.02 46.66
C ASP A 1061 17.82 2.62 46.75
N TYR A 1062 17.03 2.89 45.71
CA TYR A 1062 15.63 2.50 45.61
C TYR A 1062 15.44 1.10 44.99
N GLN A 1063 16.16 0.80 43.91
CA GLN A 1063 15.96 -0.42 43.11
C GLN A 1063 16.70 -1.65 43.66
N ASN A 1064 17.80 -1.45 44.40
CA ASN A 1064 18.62 -2.51 45.00
C ASN A 1064 19.13 -2.13 46.41
N PRO A 1065 18.24 -1.83 47.37
CA PRO A 1065 18.61 -1.38 48.72
C PRO A 1065 19.43 -2.42 49.49
N ALA A 1066 19.34 -3.70 49.12
CA ALA A 1066 20.09 -4.79 49.75
C ALA A 1066 21.54 -4.91 49.24
N GLY A 1067 21.98 -4.06 48.30
CA GLY A 1067 23.37 -3.98 47.86
C GLY A 1067 23.92 -5.27 47.26
N ARG A 1068 23.07 -6.11 46.65
CA ARG A 1068 23.53 -7.35 46.01
C ARG A 1068 24.29 -7.00 44.74
N ALA A 1069 25.60 -6.79 44.87
CA ALA A 1069 26.51 -6.70 43.74
C ALA A 1069 26.74 -8.11 43.18
N ALA A 1070 26.47 -8.33 41.90
CA ALA A 1070 26.95 -9.52 41.22
C ALA A 1070 28.47 -9.38 41.07
N VAL A 1071 29.22 -10.23 41.79
CA VAL A 1071 30.65 -10.41 41.56
C VAL A 1071 30.81 -10.86 40.12
N ALA A 1072 31.40 -10.00 39.28
CA ALA A 1072 31.88 -10.41 37.97
C ALA A 1072 32.91 -11.53 38.21
N LYS A 1073 32.52 -12.78 37.97
CA LYS A 1073 33.50 -13.86 37.86
C LYS A 1073 34.35 -13.51 36.64
N GLY A 1074 35.55 -12.98 36.92
CA GLY A 1074 36.55 -12.74 35.91
C GLY A 1074 36.74 -14.02 35.10
N ARG A 1075 36.40 -13.94 33.82
CA ARG A 1075 36.92 -14.86 32.82
C ARG A 1075 37.69 -13.99 31.85
N GLN A 1076 38.98 -14.33 31.72
CA GLN A 1076 39.80 -13.86 30.62
C GLN A 1076 38.97 -13.91 29.34
N VAL A 1077 38.96 -12.80 28.63
CA VAL A 1077 38.66 -12.80 27.21
C VAL A 1077 39.77 -13.62 26.56
N GLU A 1078 39.60 -14.94 26.53
CA GLU A 1078 40.04 -15.66 25.35
C GLU A 1078 39.25 -15.03 24.21
N LEU A 1079 39.98 -14.35 23.32
CA LEU A 1079 39.56 -14.12 21.95
C LEU A 1079 39.30 -15.51 21.34
N ASP A 1080 38.16 -16.09 21.69
CA ASP A 1080 37.49 -16.99 20.80
C ASP A 1080 36.98 -16.08 19.68
N VAL A 1081 37.88 -15.87 18.71
CA VAL A 1081 37.48 -15.59 17.34
C VAL A 1081 36.67 -16.81 16.97
N GLY A 1082 35.40 -16.81 17.39
CA GLY A 1082 34.40 -17.76 16.95
C GLY A 1082 34.48 -17.65 15.45
N ALA A 1083 35.11 -18.67 14.87
CA ALA A 1083 35.22 -18.81 13.45
C ALA A 1083 33.82 -18.53 12.93
N ILE A 1084 33.73 -17.55 12.04
CA ILE A 1084 32.59 -17.46 11.15
C ILE A 1084 32.51 -18.87 10.58
N GLU A 1085 31.57 -19.67 11.06
CA GLU A 1085 31.18 -20.90 10.40
C GLU A 1085 30.53 -20.44 9.10
N GLY A 1086 31.38 -20.06 8.14
CA GLY A 1086 31.09 -19.96 6.74
C GLY A 1086 30.95 -21.38 6.20
N GLY A 1087 30.01 -22.14 6.76
CA GLY A 1087 29.40 -23.24 6.06
C GLY A 1087 28.56 -22.62 4.96
N SER A 1088 29.17 -22.28 3.81
CA SER A 1088 28.40 -22.00 2.61
C SER A 1088 27.62 -23.28 2.31
N ASP A 1089 26.35 -23.31 2.68
CA ASP A 1089 25.48 -24.44 2.36
C ASP A 1089 25.15 -24.34 0.88
N LYS A 1090 26.10 -24.74 0.04
CA LYS A 1090 26.03 -24.60 -1.42
C LYS A 1090 24.73 -25.25 -1.91
N ALA A 1091 23.91 -24.47 -2.61
CA ALA A 1091 22.65 -24.96 -3.15
C ALA A 1091 22.92 -26.11 -4.14
N PRO A 1092 22.08 -27.16 -4.17
CA PRO A 1092 22.18 -28.19 -5.19
C PRO A 1092 21.92 -27.59 -6.58
N TRP A 1093 22.66 -28.01 -7.60
CA TRP A 1093 22.39 -27.59 -8.98
C TRP A 1093 21.01 -28.12 -9.44
N PRO A 1094 20.09 -27.26 -9.89
CA PRO A 1094 18.75 -27.69 -10.29
C PRO A 1094 18.77 -28.63 -11.50
N LYS A 1095 17.75 -29.49 -11.62
CA LYS A 1095 17.67 -30.46 -12.74
C LYS A 1095 17.01 -29.87 -13.98
N ALA A 1096 15.97 -29.05 -13.81
CA ALA A 1096 15.25 -28.46 -14.92
C ALA A 1096 15.93 -27.16 -15.40
N LEU A 1097 15.94 -26.95 -16.72
CA LEU A 1097 16.58 -25.78 -17.32
C LEU A 1097 16.03 -24.42 -16.81
N PRO A 1098 14.71 -24.22 -16.66
CA PRO A 1098 14.18 -22.98 -16.09
C PRO A 1098 14.64 -22.73 -14.65
N GLU A 1099 14.72 -23.78 -13.83
CA GLU A 1099 15.20 -23.68 -12.45
C GLU A 1099 16.70 -23.34 -12.40
N GLN A 1100 17.49 -23.87 -13.33
CA GLN A 1100 18.90 -23.52 -13.47
C GLN A 1100 19.08 -22.05 -13.83
N ILE A 1101 18.27 -21.52 -14.76
CA ILE A 1101 18.30 -20.10 -15.14
C ILE A 1101 17.91 -19.21 -13.95
N ALA A 1102 16.83 -19.56 -13.23
CA ALA A 1102 16.41 -18.84 -12.04
C ALA A 1102 17.52 -18.79 -10.98
N ALA A 1103 18.18 -19.93 -10.74
CA ALA A 1103 19.29 -20.04 -9.80
C ALA A 1103 20.51 -19.21 -10.23
N VAL A 1104 20.88 -19.26 -11.52
CA VAL A 1104 21.99 -18.47 -12.08
C VAL A 1104 21.70 -16.97 -11.99
N ARG A 1105 20.49 -16.52 -12.33
CA ARG A 1105 20.10 -15.10 -12.22
C ARG A 1105 20.11 -14.61 -10.78
N ALA A 1106 19.62 -15.43 -9.84
CA ALA A 1106 19.65 -15.11 -8.42
C ALA A 1106 21.10 -14.97 -7.91
N ALA A 1107 21.97 -15.92 -8.24
CA ALA A 1107 23.38 -15.87 -7.88
C ALA A 1107 24.10 -14.66 -8.52
N LEU A 1108 23.82 -14.36 -9.78
CA LEU A 1108 24.39 -13.19 -10.47
C LEU A 1108 23.94 -11.88 -9.81
N SER A 1109 22.65 -11.77 -9.45
CA SER A 1109 22.10 -10.59 -8.78
C SER A 1109 22.71 -10.34 -7.41
N GLU A 1110 23.01 -11.40 -6.66
CA GLU A 1110 23.66 -11.31 -5.35
C GLU A 1110 25.15 -10.95 -5.46
N MET A 1111 25.83 -11.48 -6.49
CA MET A 1111 27.26 -11.22 -6.71
C MET A 1111 27.54 -9.88 -7.43
N GLY A 1112 26.53 -9.30 -8.09
CA GLY A 1112 26.64 -8.10 -8.92
C GLY A 1112 27.32 -8.38 -10.26
N GLU A 1113 28.61 -8.70 -10.22
CA GLU A 1113 29.42 -9.06 -11.40
C GLU A 1113 30.19 -10.36 -11.15
N ALA A 1114 30.08 -11.33 -12.07
CA ALA A 1114 30.71 -12.64 -11.91
C ALA A 1114 31.08 -13.30 -13.25
N THR A 1115 32.17 -14.07 -13.27
CA THR A 1115 32.45 -15.00 -14.38
C THR A 1115 31.59 -16.26 -14.25
N PRO A 1116 31.40 -17.05 -15.33
CA PRO A 1116 30.71 -18.34 -15.26
C PRO A 1116 31.28 -19.30 -14.20
N GLU A 1117 32.60 -19.26 -13.97
CA GLU A 1117 33.27 -20.06 -12.93
C GLU A 1117 32.90 -19.60 -11.52
N GLN A 1118 32.80 -18.28 -11.31
CA GLN A 1118 32.43 -17.72 -10.01
C GLN A 1118 30.98 -18.05 -9.66
N VAL A 1119 30.06 -17.96 -10.62
CA VAL A 1119 28.66 -18.35 -10.44
C VAL A 1119 28.54 -19.87 -10.21
N ALA A 1120 29.27 -20.70 -10.97
CA ALA A 1120 29.24 -22.16 -10.79
C ALA A 1120 29.69 -22.61 -9.39
N ARG A 1121 30.61 -21.87 -8.75
CA ARG A 1121 31.12 -22.19 -7.40
C ARG A 1121 30.09 -22.09 -6.28
N GLN A 1122 28.97 -21.38 -6.51
CA GLN A 1122 27.86 -21.26 -5.56
C GLN A 1122 27.05 -22.55 -5.43
N PHE A 1123 27.16 -23.47 -6.40
CA PHE A 1123 26.32 -24.67 -6.47
C PHE A 1123 27.12 -25.96 -6.30
N LYS A 1124 26.49 -26.97 -5.68
CA LYS A 1124 27.04 -28.34 -5.64
C LYS A 1124 26.91 -28.96 -7.03
N ARG A 1125 28.05 -29.36 -7.64
CA ARG A 1125 28.15 -30.08 -8.93
C ARG A 1125 27.87 -29.26 -10.21
N ALA A 1126 27.78 -27.93 -10.14
CA ALA A 1126 27.72 -27.09 -11.33
C ALA A 1126 29.11 -26.90 -11.97
N ARG A 1127 29.16 -26.70 -13.29
CA ARG A 1127 30.39 -26.41 -14.05
C ARG A 1127 30.23 -25.12 -14.83
N ALA A 1128 31.32 -24.39 -15.05
CA ALA A 1128 31.31 -23.16 -15.85
C ALA A 1128 30.75 -23.38 -17.27
N THR A 1129 31.02 -24.55 -17.86
CA THR A 1129 30.47 -24.97 -19.17
C THR A 1129 28.94 -25.12 -19.17
N SER A 1130 28.33 -25.38 -18.01
CA SER A 1130 26.87 -25.47 -17.85
C SER A 1130 26.25 -24.10 -17.55
N VAL A 1131 26.99 -23.20 -16.91
CA VAL A 1131 26.50 -21.86 -16.51
C VAL A 1131 26.64 -20.83 -17.63
N LYS A 1132 27.73 -20.89 -18.40
CA LYS A 1132 28.02 -19.92 -19.46
C LYS A 1132 26.89 -19.76 -20.49
N PRO A 1133 26.31 -20.84 -21.06
CA PRO A 1133 25.20 -20.70 -22.01
C PRO A 1133 23.95 -20.05 -21.39
N LEU A 1134 23.73 -20.24 -20.09
CA LEU A 1134 22.59 -19.63 -19.36
C LEU A 1134 22.79 -18.13 -19.19
N LEU A 1135 24.02 -17.71 -18.85
CA LEU A 1135 24.39 -16.29 -18.76
C LEU A 1135 24.33 -15.59 -20.12
N GLU A 1136 24.74 -16.26 -21.21
CA GLU A 1136 24.61 -15.75 -22.57
C GLU A 1136 23.13 -15.59 -22.97
N SER A 1137 22.27 -16.54 -22.58
CA SER A 1137 20.83 -16.48 -22.86
C SER A 1137 20.12 -15.40 -22.04
N LEU A 1138 20.48 -15.25 -20.75
CA LEU A 1138 20.06 -14.12 -19.93
C LEU A 1138 20.50 -12.79 -20.58
N SER A 1139 21.70 -12.74 -21.17
CA SER A 1139 22.19 -11.53 -21.82
C SER A 1139 21.50 -11.21 -23.14
N ALA A 1140 21.17 -12.22 -23.95
CA ALA A 1140 20.38 -12.04 -25.16
C ALA A 1140 18.97 -11.46 -24.88
N LEU A 1141 18.42 -11.78 -23.71
CA LEU A 1141 17.13 -11.25 -23.23
C LEU A 1141 17.25 -9.94 -22.44
N GLY A 1142 18.43 -9.33 -22.37
CA GLY A 1142 18.67 -8.10 -21.60
C GLY A 1142 18.54 -8.27 -20.08
N GLN A 1143 18.55 -9.52 -19.58
CA GLN A 1143 18.50 -9.86 -18.15
C GLN A 1143 19.89 -10.03 -17.52
N ALA A 1144 20.95 -9.90 -18.33
CA ALA A 1144 22.34 -9.84 -17.90
C ALA A 1144 23.16 -9.08 -18.96
N ARG A 1145 24.35 -8.61 -18.61
CA ARG A 1145 25.26 -7.95 -19.58
C ARG A 1145 26.63 -8.59 -19.57
N LEU A 1146 27.16 -8.90 -20.74
CA LEU A 1146 28.57 -9.26 -20.88
C LEU A 1146 29.45 -8.01 -20.68
N VAL A 1147 30.35 -8.07 -19.70
CA VAL A 1147 31.33 -7.04 -19.34
C VAL A 1147 32.73 -7.46 -19.77
N GLU A 1148 33.69 -6.53 -19.78
CA GLU A 1148 35.08 -6.82 -20.16
C GLU A 1148 35.69 -7.97 -19.33
N GLY A 1149 36.50 -8.81 -19.99
CA GLY A 1149 37.15 -9.96 -19.36
C GLY A 1149 36.28 -11.21 -19.23
N GLY A 1150 35.14 -11.30 -19.95
CA GLY A 1150 34.28 -12.50 -19.94
C GLY A 1150 33.40 -12.64 -18.69
N ARG A 1151 33.17 -11.52 -18.00
CA ARG A 1151 32.27 -11.42 -16.84
C ARG A 1151 30.86 -11.11 -17.30
N PHE A 1152 29.90 -11.48 -16.47
CA PHE A 1152 28.51 -11.09 -16.64
C PHE A 1152 28.10 -10.21 -15.45
N ALA A 1153 27.28 -9.20 -15.71
CA ALA A 1153 26.63 -8.36 -14.71
C ALA A 1153 25.11 -8.62 -14.71
N ALA A 1154 24.48 -8.58 -13.54
CA ALA A 1154 23.03 -8.72 -13.39
C ALA A 1154 22.24 -7.53 -13.93
#